data_AF-A0A396AFZ9-F1
#
_entry.id   AF-A0A396AFZ9-F1
#
_cell.length_a   1.000
_cell.length_b   1.000
_cell.length_c   1.000
_cell.angle_alpha   90.00
_cell.angle_beta   90.00
_cell.angle_gamma   90.00
#
_symmetry.space_group_name_H-M   'P 1'
#
loop_
_entity.id
_entity.type
_entity.pdbx_description
1 polymer ?
#
loop_
_entity_poly.entity_id
_entity_poly.type
_entity_poly.pdbx_seq_one_letter_code
_entity_poly.pdbx_strand_id
1 'polypeptide(L)'
;MAKSLIITEKPSVAQEFARILGVSGRNDGYIENSDYVITWCVGHLVEMVYPEVYDEKYKKWKLEDLPFLPKDYKYDVIPAVSRQYDVVHKMLHREDIDTVYWAGDAGKEGQTIEENIRMYGGVREGMKELRVWIDSQTEEEIKRGIREAKPMSDYANLGKSGIMRTIEDYAMGINFSRAMSVKYGNLLNDAAGTRNYTAIAVGRVMTCVLGMVVIREREIRNFVETPFYRVVGSFTDANIEAEWKVVEGSKYFESPLLYKENGFKKQESAENLIQELSGKTAVVESIERGTSRKKAPLLFNLAELQAECSKRFKISPDETLQVAQDLYEKKLTTYPRTDARVLSTAVAKEIGKNISRLKGYEPVQGYVERIMKEGLHYNIAKTQYTDDSKITDHYAIIPTGQLTELRSLNELQRSVYDLIVRRFLSIFYPAAEYQTVKLVVAVGEEKLFAGAKALKAPGFLEIAGRKQEEEKEGSNKEDNEETDSPGLLELADQLTKGQELPVNGYSLKEGSTKPPKRYTSGSMVLAMENAGQLIEDEELRAQIKGSGIGTSATRAEIIKKLVRIGYLHLNKKSQILSPEVLGEMVYEVVNMTVPALLNPKMTASWEKGLDGITRGTVIMEDYREKLEDFIRKETLNMVERNLTSQLVAQIQPLTGKGARGIAAKKKLGIACPVCGAELVTTPFGYGCSNYKKDSTGCGFSIGTIAGRDLSEEEFRDLITKGRTDVLDGFVSKSKKKFPAALVLQKDEEGKINISFDFSANEPQVVEGIKCPSCGGDIVTTAYGFRCIHYDREKEDSCDFSVGKIAEKSLNVSQLTELVTNGRTGTIRGFKSKNGKRFDACLCLEKDENGKAVIKFDFEHVEAKKVKDVVCPLCGGEIVQTPFGFGCANYSKENPESCRFSIGKMAEKSLTESQVRELLTNGRTGTIRGFKSKTGKKFDARVALNRDEAGKVTGLKFDFTDLEPVKVKDVVCPLCGGEIIQTPFGFGCANYSKDNPESCKFAIGTIAGVKLKEAQVKELLLRGKTEVIKGFIAKTGMMFDAPLKLTPEGQVTFDFPEKPKPVDTTLKCPKCGQYMKKSQWYYECECGFKVAHTVAKVELEEAIMQELFETGKTKKKITGFTSKAGNVFDTCLKFEDDRISFDFDNPGENVVLENAKPAESAQNQEKQTMFEA
;
A
#
# COMPACT_ATOMS: atom_id res chain seq x y z
N MET A 1 52.83 -16.99 17.14
CA MET A 1 51.93 -16.75 18.29
C MET A 1 50.58 -17.32 17.93
N ALA A 2 49.77 -17.72 18.91
CA ALA A 2 48.39 -18.12 18.63
C ALA A 2 47.56 -16.88 18.26
N LYS A 3 46.52 -17.08 17.42
CA LYS A 3 45.66 -16.00 16.93
C LYS A 3 44.39 -15.87 17.78
N SER A 4 43.80 -14.69 17.74
CA SER A 4 42.47 -14.42 18.29
C SER A 4 41.42 -14.39 17.18
N LEU A 5 40.36 -15.19 17.32
CA LEU A 5 39.17 -15.14 16.48
C LEU A 5 38.21 -14.06 17.01
N ILE A 6 37.64 -13.26 16.12
CA ILE A 6 36.55 -12.33 16.44
C ILE A 6 35.34 -12.70 15.57
N ILE A 7 34.20 -12.96 16.19
CA ILE A 7 32.93 -13.30 15.51
C ILE A 7 31.97 -12.15 15.76
N THR A 8 31.57 -11.44 14.71
CA THR A 8 30.59 -10.33 14.79
C THR A 8 29.23 -10.73 14.22
N GLU A 9 28.15 -10.01 14.54
CA GLU A 9 26.81 -10.40 14.04
C GLU A 9 26.64 -10.17 12.52
N LYS A 10 27.38 -9.22 11.93
CA LYS A 10 27.16 -8.73 10.55
C LYS A 10 28.49 -8.34 9.88
N PRO A 11 28.63 -8.48 8.54
CA PRO A 11 29.87 -8.16 7.82
C PRO A 11 30.37 -6.73 8.04
N SER A 12 29.47 -5.75 8.14
CA SER A 12 29.82 -4.33 8.36
C SER A 12 30.54 -4.09 9.68
N VAL A 13 30.21 -4.86 10.72
CA VAL A 13 30.85 -4.77 12.04
C VAL A 13 32.26 -5.37 11.99
N ALA A 14 32.41 -6.53 11.35
CA ALA A 14 33.73 -7.14 11.11
C ALA A 14 34.69 -6.19 10.35
N GLN A 15 34.20 -5.44 9.36
CA GLN A 15 35.02 -4.45 8.65
C GLN A 15 35.52 -3.32 9.57
N GLU A 16 34.71 -2.88 10.54
CA GLU A 16 35.11 -1.83 11.48
C GLU A 16 36.16 -2.34 12.49
N PHE A 17 35.97 -3.56 13.02
CA PHE A 17 37.00 -4.25 13.81
C PHE A 17 38.31 -4.43 13.01
N ALA A 18 38.23 -4.89 11.77
CA ALA A 18 39.39 -5.07 10.89
C ALA A 18 40.14 -3.74 10.65
N ARG A 19 39.40 -2.66 10.38
CA ARG A 19 39.97 -1.31 10.23
C ARG A 19 40.71 -0.84 11.49
N ILE A 20 40.12 -1.04 12.67
CA ILE A 20 40.66 -0.56 13.95
C ILE A 20 41.86 -1.39 14.43
N LEU A 21 41.84 -2.70 14.17
CA LEU A 21 42.90 -3.64 14.56
C LEU A 21 44.01 -3.79 13.50
N GLY A 22 43.91 -3.09 12.36
CA GLY A 22 44.90 -3.17 11.28
C GLY A 22 44.92 -4.53 10.57
N VAL A 23 43.80 -5.25 10.56
CA VAL A 23 43.67 -6.55 9.90
C VAL A 23 43.25 -6.34 8.45
N SER A 24 44.09 -6.78 7.51
CA SER A 24 43.85 -6.62 6.07
C SER A 24 44.00 -7.95 5.34
N GLY A 25 42.98 -8.34 4.60
CA GLY A 25 42.93 -9.58 3.83
C GLY A 25 41.58 -9.70 3.12
N ARG A 26 41.46 -10.66 2.19
CA ARG A 26 40.21 -10.88 1.46
C ARG A 26 39.98 -12.37 1.19
N ASN A 27 39.55 -13.08 2.23
CA ASN A 27 39.13 -14.47 2.13
C ASN A 27 37.59 -14.54 2.00
N ASP A 28 37.07 -15.71 1.62
CA ASP A 28 35.63 -15.94 1.56
C ASP A 28 35.07 -16.10 2.99
N GLY A 29 34.21 -15.16 3.41
CA GLY A 29 33.56 -15.16 4.73
C GLY A 29 34.40 -14.69 5.94
N TYR A 30 35.67 -14.31 5.76
CA TYR A 30 36.55 -13.82 6.85
C TYR A 30 37.72 -12.94 6.37
N ILE A 31 38.39 -12.28 7.32
CA ILE A 31 39.60 -11.45 7.14
C ILE A 31 40.65 -11.94 8.15
N GLU A 32 41.93 -11.97 7.80
CA GLU A 32 42.98 -12.54 8.67
C GLU A 32 44.31 -11.81 8.51
N ASN A 33 45.09 -11.71 9.60
CA ASN A 33 46.51 -11.32 9.59
C ASN A 33 47.35 -12.27 10.48
N SER A 34 48.49 -11.81 11.00
CA SER A 34 49.36 -12.56 11.92
C SER A 34 48.72 -12.89 13.27
N ASP A 35 47.82 -12.02 13.77
CA ASP A 35 47.39 -11.98 15.17
C ASP A 35 45.89 -12.21 15.32
N TYR A 36 45.09 -11.86 14.31
CA TYR A 36 43.64 -11.92 14.32
C TYR A 36 43.06 -12.66 13.12
N VAL A 37 41.96 -13.38 13.38
CA VAL A 37 41.00 -13.85 12.38
C VAL A 37 39.67 -13.17 12.69
N ILE A 38 39.04 -12.50 11.73
CA ILE A 38 37.76 -11.80 11.91
C ILE A 38 36.74 -12.39 10.94
N THR A 39 35.66 -12.94 11.47
CA THR A 39 34.52 -13.44 10.71
C THR A 39 33.22 -12.83 11.24
N TRP A 40 32.11 -13.21 10.62
CA TRP A 40 30.80 -12.65 10.89
C TRP A 40 29.69 -13.67 10.69
N CYS A 41 28.60 -13.44 11.38
CA CYS A 41 27.29 -14.00 11.06
C CYS A 41 26.59 -13.14 10.01
N VAL A 42 25.37 -13.51 9.66
CA VAL A 42 24.47 -12.72 8.79
C VAL A 42 23.08 -12.69 9.41
N GLY A 43 23.03 -12.34 10.71
CA GLY A 43 21.94 -12.73 11.61
C GLY A 43 22.11 -14.18 12.07
N HIS A 44 21.01 -14.86 12.42
CA HIS A 44 21.05 -16.29 12.77
C HIS A 44 21.65 -17.13 11.64
N LEU A 45 22.54 -18.06 12.01
CA LEU A 45 23.09 -19.09 11.12
C LEU A 45 22.43 -20.47 11.36
N VAL A 46 21.84 -20.66 12.54
CA VAL A 46 21.27 -21.90 13.07
C VAL A 46 19.91 -21.59 13.67
N GLU A 47 18.90 -22.41 13.35
CA GLU A 47 17.51 -22.28 13.84
C GLU A 47 16.95 -23.62 14.35
N MET A 48 15.84 -23.58 15.09
CA MET A 48 15.11 -24.80 15.47
C MET A 48 14.44 -25.43 14.25
N VAL A 49 14.59 -26.73 14.09
CA VAL A 49 13.96 -27.46 12.98
C VAL A 49 12.47 -27.68 13.21
N TYR A 50 11.71 -27.77 12.11
CA TYR A 50 10.30 -28.14 12.15
C TYR A 50 10.06 -29.60 12.62
N PRO A 51 8.87 -29.92 13.17
CA PRO A 51 8.55 -31.24 13.75
C PRO A 51 8.85 -32.44 12.85
N GLU A 52 8.69 -32.32 11.53
CA GLU A 52 9.00 -33.36 10.54
C GLU A 52 10.46 -33.85 10.53
N VAL A 53 11.42 -33.10 11.10
CA VAL A 53 12.82 -33.51 11.28
C VAL A 53 13.02 -34.35 12.57
N TYR A 54 12.02 -34.38 13.44
CA TYR A 54 12.00 -35.29 14.60
C TYR A 54 11.42 -36.65 14.20
N ASP A 55 10.35 -36.67 13.41
CA ASP A 55 9.70 -37.86 12.85
C ASP A 55 8.89 -37.44 11.61
N GLU A 56 9.06 -38.13 10.48
CA GLU A 56 8.39 -37.78 9.22
C GLU A 56 6.85 -37.74 9.34
N LYS A 57 6.25 -38.50 10.29
CA LYS A 57 4.80 -38.48 10.51
C LYS A 57 4.27 -37.07 10.78
N TYR A 58 5.05 -36.23 11.47
CA TYR A 58 4.66 -34.87 11.86
C TYR A 58 4.56 -33.90 10.67
N LYS A 59 5.00 -34.30 9.47
CA LYS A 59 4.79 -33.57 8.21
C LYS A 59 3.30 -33.47 7.86
N LYS A 60 2.49 -34.47 8.22
CA LYS A 60 1.03 -34.42 8.11
C LYS A 60 0.45 -34.04 9.47
N TRP A 61 -0.21 -32.89 9.54
CA TRP A 61 -0.78 -32.41 10.80
C TRP A 61 -2.02 -33.23 11.19
N LYS A 62 -2.02 -33.76 12.41
CA LYS A 62 -3.13 -34.47 13.03
C LYS A 62 -3.30 -34.00 14.47
N LEU A 63 -4.48 -34.22 15.06
CA LEU A 63 -4.73 -33.91 16.46
C LEU A 63 -4.12 -34.94 17.43
N GLU A 64 -4.01 -36.21 17.01
CA GLU A 64 -3.40 -37.29 17.80
C GLU A 64 -1.90 -37.12 18.05
N ASP A 65 -1.23 -36.32 17.22
CA ASP A 65 0.19 -35.99 17.30
C ASP A 65 0.47 -34.73 18.17
N LEU A 66 -0.56 -34.16 18.82
CA LEU A 66 -0.47 -32.93 19.61
C LEU A 66 -0.80 -33.17 21.10
N PRO A 67 -0.12 -32.48 22.03
CA PRO A 67 0.91 -31.46 21.81
C PRO A 67 2.28 -32.02 21.44
N PHE A 68 2.92 -31.42 20.44
CA PHE A 68 4.32 -31.62 20.10
C PHE A 68 5.20 -30.80 21.05
N LEU A 69 5.78 -31.46 22.06
CA LEU A 69 6.67 -30.88 23.06
C LEU A 69 7.88 -31.83 23.21
N PRO A 70 8.94 -31.67 22.40
CA PRO A 70 10.11 -32.54 22.44
C PRO A 70 10.94 -32.25 23.70
N LYS A 71 11.49 -33.29 24.32
CA LYS A 71 12.41 -33.13 25.46
C LYS A 71 13.61 -32.26 25.07
N ASP A 72 14.24 -32.62 23.96
CA ASP A 72 15.43 -31.98 23.41
C ASP A 72 15.06 -31.32 22.08
N TYR A 73 15.15 -29.99 22.00
CA TYR A 73 14.88 -29.25 20.77
C TYR A 73 16.06 -29.42 19.80
N LYS A 74 15.79 -29.95 18.60
CA LYS A 74 16.75 -30.06 17.51
C LYS A 74 16.91 -28.72 16.80
N TYR A 75 18.15 -28.43 16.40
CA TYR A 75 18.54 -27.29 15.60
C TYR A 75 19.20 -27.77 14.30
N ASP A 76 19.22 -26.91 13.28
CA ASP A 76 19.98 -27.15 12.05
C ASP A 76 20.43 -25.83 11.41
N VAL A 77 21.38 -25.92 10.47
CA VAL A 77 21.91 -24.77 9.74
C VAL A 77 20.86 -24.23 8.77
N ILE A 78 20.64 -22.92 8.78
CA ILE A 78 19.70 -22.26 7.86
C ILE A 78 20.24 -22.41 6.41
N PRO A 79 19.53 -23.07 5.48
CA PRO A 79 20.09 -23.44 4.18
C PRO A 79 20.57 -22.27 3.31
N ALA A 80 20.02 -21.07 3.51
CA ALA A 80 20.39 -19.86 2.79
C ALA A 80 21.75 -19.28 3.19
N VAL A 81 22.28 -19.65 4.36
CA VAL A 81 23.50 -19.07 4.97
C VAL A 81 24.53 -20.13 5.37
N SER A 82 24.33 -21.39 4.95
CA SER A 82 25.18 -22.53 5.32
C SER A 82 26.66 -22.33 5.05
N ARG A 83 27.02 -21.74 3.90
CA ARG A 83 28.42 -21.38 3.60
C ARG A 83 29.07 -20.49 4.66
N GLN A 84 28.34 -19.54 5.23
CA GLN A 84 28.89 -18.66 6.27
C GLN A 84 28.99 -19.41 7.61
N TYR A 85 28.04 -20.31 7.90
CA TYR A 85 28.16 -21.23 9.03
C TYR A 85 29.41 -22.12 8.90
N ASP A 86 29.65 -22.73 7.73
CA ASP A 86 30.82 -23.58 7.49
C ASP A 86 32.14 -22.82 7.73
N VAL A 87 32.20 -21.55 7.33
CA VAL A 87 33.36 -20.66 7.60
C VAL A 87 33.51 -20.40 9.10
N VAL A 88 32.44 -19.99 9.80
CA VAL A 88 32.48 -19.69 11.24
C VAL A 88 32.86 -20.95 12.04
N HIS A 89 32.23 -22.09 11.75
CA HIS A 89 32.53 -23.38 12.36
C HIS A 89 33.98 -23.80 12.10
N LYS A 90 34.48 -23.68 10.86
CA LYS A 90 35.89 -23.93 10.56
C LYS A 90 36.83 -23.05 11.39
N MET A 91 36.53 -21.77 11.60
CA MET A 91 37.38 -20.91 12.43
C MET A 91 37.34 -21.28 13.91
N LEU A 92 36.18 -21.67 14.44
CA LEU A 92 36.01 -22.15 15.83
C LEU A 92 36.79 -23.44 16.13
N HIS A 93 37.18 -24.19 15.09
CA HIS A 93 37.91 -25.47 15.19
C HIS A 93 39.36 -25.42 14.67
N ARG A 94 39.91 -24.24 14.37
CA ARG A 94 41.33 -24.09 13.98
C ARG A 94 42.28 -24.28 15.17
N GLU A 95 43.37 -25.00 14.92
CA GLU A 95 44.43 -25.26 15.92
C GLU A 95 45.28 -24.02 16.24
N ASP A 96 45.48 -23.12 15.27
CA ASP A 96 46.31 -21.92 15.43
C ASP A 96 45.61 -20.75 16.14
N ILE A 97 44.37 -20.95 16.57
CA ILE A 97 43.55 -19.96 17.28
C ILE A 97 43.30 -20.45 18.71
N ASP A 98 43.68 -19.67 19.72
CA ASP A 98 43.53 -20.03 21.15
C ASP A 98 42.39 -19.30 21.87
N THR A 99 41.90 -18.20 21.30
CA THR A 99 40.93 -17.30 21.93
C THR A 99 39.85 -16.91 20.93
N VAL A 100 38.57 -16.98 21.32
CA VAL A 100 37.43 -16.42 20.58
C VAL A 100 36.80 -15.26 21.33
N TYR A 101 36.63 -14.14 20.62
CA TYR A 101 35.88 -12.97 21.03
C TYR A 101 34.51 -12.97 20.33
N TRP A 102 33.49 -13.34 21.09
CA TRP A 102 32.08 -13.25 20.75
C TRP A 102 31.63 -11.78 20.77
N ALA A 103 31.46 -11.18 19.59
CA ALA A 103 31.26 -9.75 19.35
C ALA A 103 29.98 -9.45 18.54
N GLY A 104 28.92 -10.25 18.73
CA GLY A 104 27.56 -9.91 18.31
C GLY A 104 26.98 -8.72 19.08
N ASP A 105 25.86 -8.15 18.60
CA ASP A 105 25.27 -6.92 19.16
C ASP A 105 25.00 -7.09 20.68
N ALA A 106 25.20 -6.02 21.47
CA ALA A 106 25.23 -6.07 22.94
C ALA A 106 23.82 -6.14 23.57
N GLY A 107 23.11 -7.23 23.29
CA GLY A 107 21.75 -7.49 23.75
C GLY A 107 21.37 -8.97 23.72
N LYS A 108 20.12 -9.28 24.10
CA LYS A 108 19.61 -10.67 24.19
C LYS A 108 19.66 -11.40 22.84
N GLU A 109 19.38 -10.71 21.74
CA GLU A 109 19.38 -11.30 20.40
C GLU A 109 20.79 -11.71 19.95
N GLY A 110 21.77 -10.80 20.07
CA GLY A 110 23.17 -11.09 19.73
C GLY A 110 23.72 -12.27 20.52
N GLN A 111 23.45 -12.32 21.83
CA GLN A 111 23.78 -13.49 22.65
C GLN A 111 23.10 -14.77 22.14
N THR A 112 21.82 -14.71 21.73
CA THR A 112 21.09 -15.90 21.22
C THR A 112 21.69 -16.43 19.92
N ILE A 113 22.12 -15.55 19.01
CA ILE A 113 22.80 -15.93 17.76
C ILE A 113 24.09 -16.70 18.06
N GLU A 114 24.90 -16.18 19.00
CA GLU A 114 26.17 -16.79 19.40
C GLU A 114 25.96 -18.13 20.13
N GLU A 115 25.00 -18.20 21.06
CA GLU A 115 24.67 -19.46 21.75
C GLU A 115 24.13 -20.54 20.81
N ASN A 116 23.30 -20.20 19.81
CA ASN A 116 22.85 -21.18 18.81
C ASN A 116 24.03 -21.81 18.05
N ILE A 117 25.05 -21.00 17.69
CA ILE A 117 26.26 -21.49 17.02
C ILE A 117 27.09 -22.36 17.96
N ARG A 118 27.28 -21.94 19.22
CA ARG A 118 28.01 -22.71 20.25
C ARG A 118 27.34 -24.05 20.55
N MET A 119 26.03 -24.07 20.71
CA MET A 119 25.26 -25.27 21.06
C MET A 119 25.19 -26.29 19.91
N TYR A 120 25.15 -25.85 18.66
CA TYR A 120 25.05 -26.74 17.49
C TYR A 120 26.43 -27.16 16.95
N GLY A 121 27.36 -26.21 16.81
CA GLY A 121 28.67 -26.44 16.19
C GLY A 121 29.83 -26.67 17.17
N GLY A 122 29.63 -26.39 18.45
CA GLY A 122 30.69 -26.44 19.47
C GLY A 122 31.80 -25.41 19.25
N VAL A 123 32.76 -25.43 20.17
CA VAL A 123 34.00 -24.65 20.13
C VAL A 123 35.15 -25.61 20.44
N ARG A 124 36.34 -25.42 19.85
CA ARG A 124 37.49 -26.31 20.09
C ARG A 124 37.83 -26.40 21.58
N GLU A 125 38.07 -27.61 22.07
CA GLU A 125 38.48 -27.83 23.46
C GLU A 125 39.77 -27.05 23.79
N GLY A 126 39.78 -26.41 24.95
CA GLY A 126 40.87 -25.55 25.42
C GLY A 126 40.90 -24.14 24.82
N MET A 127 40.00 -23.79 23.89
CA MET A 127 39.87 -22.42 23.38
C MET A 127 39.25 -21.51 24.46
N LYS A 128 39.83 -20.32 24.66
CA LYS A 128 39.35 -19.32 25.62
C LYS A 128 38.20 -18.53 25.02
N GLU A 129 37.03 -18.55 25.66
CA GLU A 129 35.83 -17.85 25.19
C GLU A 129 35.57 -16.55 25.96
N LEU A 130 35.56 -15.42 25.24
CA LEU A 130 35.32 -14.09 25.77
C LEU A 130 34.17 -13.39 25.03
N ARG A 131 33.29 -12.71 25.77
CA ARG A 131 32.21 -11.89 25.22
C ARG A 131 32.60 -10.41 25.25
N VAL A 132 32.55 -9.77 24.08
CA VAL A 132 32.81 -8.34 23.86
C VAL A 132 31.49 -7.59 23.93
N TRP A 133 31.30 -6.77 24.96
CA TRP A 133 30.06 -6.01 25.18
C TRP A 133 30.27 -4.52 24.88
N ILE A 134 29.81 -4.07 23.71
CA ILE A 134 29.98 -2.69 23.21
C ILE A 134 28.66 -2.10 22.72
N ASP A 135 28.36 -0.85 23.13
CA ASP A 135 27.13 -0.15 22.72
C ASP A 135 27.27 0.59 21.37
N SER A 136 28.52 0.76 20.92
CA SER A 136 28.90 1.54 19.75
C SER A 136 30.18 1.02 19.09
N GLN A 137 30.33 1.31 17.80
CA GLN A 137 31.44 0.83 16.97
C GLN A 137 32.53 1.90 16.81
N THR A 138 32.76 2.69 17.87
CA THR A 138 33.84 3.68 17.88
C THR A 138 35.19 3.00 18.13
N GLU A 139 36.28 3.66 17.75
CA GLU A 139 37.62 3.12 17.93
C GLU A 139 38.00 2.93 19.41
N GLU A 140 37.58 3.86 20.28
CA GLU A 140 37.79 3.74 21.73
C GLU A 140 36.94 2.61 22.30
N GLU A 141 35.68 2.50 21.91
CA GLU A 141 34.74 1.51 22.43
C GLU A 141 35.11 0.08 22.00
N ILE A 142 35.48 -0.15 20.74
CA ILE A 142 35.96 -1.46 20.27
C ILE A 142 37.24 -1.89 21.00
N LYS A 143 38.21 -0.97 21.17
CA LYS A 143 39.44 -1.25 21.94
C LYS A 143 39.16 -1.48 23.42
N ARG A 144 38.15 -0.80 23.99
CA ARG A 144 37.67 -1.02 25.37
C ARG A 144 37.01 -2.38 25.50
N GLY A 145 36.06 -2.71 24.64
CA GLY A 145 35.30 -3.95 24.66
C GLY A 145 36.15 -5.21 24.53
N ILE A 146 37.21 -5.19 23.71
CA ILE A 146 38.17 -6.31 23.63
C ILE A 146 39.00 -6.43 24.92
N ARG A 147 39.45 -5.31 25.49
CA ARG A 147 40.25 -5.27 26.74
C ARG A 147 39.45 -5.68 27.98
N GLU A 148 38.17 -5.32 28.02
CA GLU A 148 37.24 -5.56 29.13
C GLU A 148 36.33 -6.78 28.88
N ALA A 149 36.61 -7.56 27.83
CA ALA A 149 35.84 -8.74 27.47
C ALA A 149 35.83 -9.75 28.62
N LYS A 150 34.63 -10.21 28.99
CA LYS A 150 34.42 -11.14 30.11
C LYS A 150 34.30 -12.58 29.62
N PRO A 151 34.51 -13.59 30.48
CA PRO A 151 34.22 -14.98 30.13
C PRO A 151 32.79 -15.14 29.58
N MET A 152 32.61 -15.98 28.55
CA MET A 152 31.28 -16.23 27.96
C MET A 152 30.27 -16.78 29.00
N SER A 153 30.77 -17.46 30.03
CA SER A 153 29.99 -17.93 31.19
C SER A 153 29.24 -16.83 31.95
N ASP A 154 29.77 -15.59 31.98
CA ASP A 154 29.14 -14.47 32.69
C ASP A 154 27.79 -14.07 32.06
N TYR A 155 27.58 -14.45 30.79
CA TYR A 155 26.37 -14.18 30.02
C TYR A 155 25.44 -15.40 29.90
N ALA A 156 25.75 -16.52 30.55
CA ALA A 156 25.00 -17.77 30.42
C ALA A 156 23.49 -17.63 30.74
N ASN A 157 23.13 -16.79 31.71
CA ASN A 157 21.72 -16.52 32.03
C ASN A 157 20.99 -15.69 30.96
N LEU A 158 21.70 -14.78 30.28
CA LEU A 158 21.18 -14.04 29.12
C LEU A 158 20.97 -14.99 27.94
N GLY A 159 21.93 -15.89 27.69
CA GLY A 159 21.83 -16.96 26.70
C GLY A 159 20.64 -17.88 26.95
N LYS A 160 20.50 -18.39 28.18
CA LYS A 160 19.33 -19.18 28.61
C LYS A 160 18.01 -18.45 28.37
N SER A 161 17.91 -17.16 28.70
CA SER A 161 16.71 -16.34 28.42
C SER A 161 16.42 -16.23 26.92
N GLY A 162 17.45 -16.04 26.09
CA GLY A 162 17.34 -16.03 24.63
C GLY A 162 16.81 -17.34 24.03
N ILE A 163 17.44 -18.46 24.40
CA ILE A 163 16.99 -19.81 24.00
C ILE A 163 15.57 -20.09 24.50
N MET A 164 15.25 -19.73 25.74
CA MET A 164 13.91 -19.94 26.29
C MET A 164 12.82 -19.17 25.53
N ARG A 165 13.09 -17.92 25.11
CA ARG A 165 12.17 -17.16 24.25
C ARG A 165 11.94 -17.86 22.90
N THR A 166 13.00 -18.43 22.32
CA THR A 166 12.87 -19.22 21.08
C THR A 166 11.98 -20.45 21.30
N ILE A 167 12.13 -21.14 22.45
CA ILE A 167 11.27 -22.28 22.83
C ILE A 167 9.81 -21.84 23.03
N GLU A 168 9.55 -20.70 23.70
CA GLU A 168 8.19 -20.15 23.88
C GLU A 168 7.47 -19.94 22.54
N ASP A 169 8.07 -19.14 21.66
CA ASP A 169 7.43 -18.74 20.41
C ASP A 169 7.32 -19.92 19.43
N TYR A 170 8.29 -20.87 19.44
CA TYR A 170 8.19 -22.12 18.69
C TYR A 170 7.09 -23.04 19.23
N ALA A 171 7.10 -23.37 20.53
CA ALA A 171 6.20 -24.36 21.11
C ALA A 171 4.74 -23.89 21.10
N MET A 172 4.48 -22.62 21.43
CA MET A 172 3.14 -22.04 21.31
C MET A 172 2.70 -21.96 19.84
N GLY A 173 3.59 -21.48 18.96
CA GLY A 173 3.32 -21.30 17.54
C GLY A 173 2.97 -22.61 16.84
N ILE A 174 3.76 -23.67 17.03
CA ILE A 174 3.53 -25.00 16.45
C ILE A 174 2.25 -25.61 16.99
N ASN A 175 2.07 -25.70 18.31
CA ASN A 175 0.96 -26.45 18.90
C ASN A 175 -0.40 -25.80 18.60
N PHE A 176 -0.55 -24.52 18.91
CA PHE A 176 -1.82 -23.83 18.75
C PHE A 176 -2.18 -23.64 17.27
N SER A 177 -1.22 -23.30 16.41
CA SER A 177 -1.50 -23.19 14.96
C SER A 177 -1.91 -24.52 14.35
N ARG A 178 -1.22 -25.63 14.68
CA ARG A 178 -1.56 -26.96 14.15
C ARG A 178 -2.92 -27.42 14.67
N ALA A 179 -3.20 -27.30 15.96
CA ALA A 179 -4.49 -27.68 16.56
C ALA A 179 -5.67 -26.92 15.94
N MET A 180 -5.59 -25.59 15.88
CA MET A 180 -6.64 -24.75 15.28
C MET A 180 -6.79 -25.02 13.78
N SER A 181 -5.68 -25.15 13.03
CA SER A 181 -5.71 -25.38 11.58
C SER A 181 -6.38 -26.71 11.22
N VAL A 182 -6.03 -27.79 11.90
CA VAL A 182 -6.63 -29.12 11.64
C VAL A 182 -8.12 -29.11 12.00
N LYS A 183 -8.51 -28.45 13.10
CA LYS A 183 -9.88 -28.48 13.61
C LYS A 183 -10.84 -27.50 12.93
N TYR A 184 -10.39 -26.28 12.66
CA TYR A 184 -11.21 -25.16 12.18
C TYR A 184 -10.73 -24.54 10.86
N GLY A 185 -9.55 -24.90 10.36
CA GLY A 185 -9.01 -24.32 9.12
C GLY A 185 -9.94 -24.47 7.93
N ASN A 186 -10.51 -25.66 7.70
CA ASN A 186 -11.46 -25.86 6.60
C ASN A 186 -12.73 -25.01 6.77
N LEU A 187 -13.27 -24.92 8.00
CA LEU A 187 -14.42 -24.09 8.32
C LEU A 187 -14.17 -22.61 7.98
N LEU A 188 -13.01 -22.07 8.38
CA LEU A 188 -12.67 -20.66 8.16
C LEU A 188 -12.37 -20.36 6.68
N ASN A 189 -11.67 -21.27 5.98
CA ASN A 189 -11.42 -21.11 4.55
C ASN A 189 -12.71 -21.15 3.73
N ASP A 190 -13.66 -22.01 4.09
CA ASP A 190 -14.99 -22.01 3.50
C ASP A 190 -15.79 -20.75 3.85
N ALA A 191 -15.82 -20.35 5.13
CA ALA A 191 -16.54 -19.16 5.59
C ALA A 191 -16.03 -17.85 4.94
N ALA A 192 -14.71 -17.73 4.77
CA ALA A 192 -14.06 -16.59 4.11
C ALA A 192 -14.05 -16.71 2.57
N GLY A 193 -14.50 -17.83 1.99
CA GLY A 193 -14.55 -18.04 0.54
C GLY A 193 -13.17 -18.12 -0.14
N THR A 194 -12.14 -18.59 0.58
CA THR A 194 -10.77 -18.64 0.05
C THR A 194 -10.65 -19.69 -1.06
N ARG A 195 -9.80 -19.41 -2.06
CA ARG A 195 -9.55 -20.36 -3.17
C ARG A 195 -8.63 -21.51 -2.76
N ASN A 196 -7.66 -21.22 -1.90
CA ASN A 196 -6.67 -22.16 -1.41
C ASN A 196 -6.76 -22.24 0.12
N TYR A 197 -6.48 -23.41 0.69
CA TYR A 197 -6.41 -23.59 2.13
C TYR A 197 -5.31 -22.70 2.74
N THR A 198 -5.69 -21.87 3.70
CA THR A 198 -4.81 -21.02 4.51
C THR A 198 -4.84 -21.53 5.94
N ALA A 199 -3.68 -21.85 6.51
CA ALA A 199 -3.58 -22.29 7.89
C ALA A 199 -3.98 -21.18 8.87
N ILE A 200 -4.49 -21.57 10.05
CA ILE A 200 -4.67 -20.68 11.19
C ILE A 200 -3.31 -20.55 11.88
N ALA A 201 -2.61 -19.46 11.60
CA ALA A 201 -1.28 -19.16 12.13
C ALA A 201 -1.42 -18.20 13.33
N VAL A 202 -1.12 -18.70 14.53
CA VAL A 202 -1.15 -17.92 15.77
C VAL A 202 0.23 -17.86 16.42
N GLY A 203 0.44 -16.86 17.26
CA GLY A 203 1.68 -16.68 18.00
C GLY A 203 1.55 -15.52 18.98
N ARG A 204 2.24 -15.66 20.12
CA ARG A 204 2.17 -14.78 21.31
C ARG A 204 1.97 -13.30 20.99
N VAL A 205 2.86 -12.70 20.19
CA VAL A 205 2.78 -11.27 19.85
C VAL A 205 1.83 -10.99 18.67
N MET A 206 1.91 -11.76 17.57
CA MET A 206 1.11 -11.47 16.36
C MET A 206 -0.41 -11.62 16.58
N THR A 207 -0.81 -12.55 17.44
CA THR A 207 -2.23 -12.76 17.79
C THR A 207 -2.74 -11.62 18.68
N CYS A 208 -1.92 -11.10 19.59
CA CYS A 208 -2.28 -9.92 20.39
C CYS A 208 -2.45 -8.66 19.52
N VAL A 209 -1.55 -8.43 18.54
CA VAL A 209 -1.68 -7.32 17.57
C VAL A 209 -2.96 -7.43 16.74
N LEU A 210 -3.31 -8.63 16.27
CA LEU A 210 -4.58 -8.87 15.59
C LEU A 210 -5.75 -8.52 16.52
N GLY A 211 -5.70 -8.95 17.79
CA GLY A 211 -6.68 -8.61 18.82
C GLY A 211 -6.89 -7.11 18.97
N MET A 212 -5.81 -6.34 19.14
CA MET A 212 -5.85 -4.89 19.26
C MET A 212 -6.54 -4.21 18.06
N VAL A 213 -6.28 -4.68 16.83
CA VAL A 213 -6.93 -4.12 15.63
C VAL A 213 -8.40 -4.50 15.53
N VAL A 214 -8.76 -5.76 15.79
CA VAL A 214 -10.15 -6.24 15.73
C VAL A 214 -11.02 -5.57 16.79
N ILE A 215 -10.51 -5.42 18.02
CA ILE A 215 -11.21 -4.72 19.11
C ILE A 215 -11.44 -3.25 18.72
N ARG A 216 -10.42 -2.53 18.25
CA ARG A 216 -10.57 -1.13 17.77
C ARG A 216 -11.56 -1.00 16.63
N GLU A 217 -11.56 -1.92 15.67
CA GLU A 217 -12.52 -1.88 14.57
C GLU A 217 -13.96 -2.14 15.06
N ARG A 218 -14.14 -2.99 16.07
CA ARG A 218 -15.45 -3.23 16.72
C ARG A 218 -15.92 -2.04 17.55
N GLU A 219 -15.02 -1.40 18.31
CA GLU A 219 -15.29 -0.13 19.00
C GLU A 219 -15.85 0.91 18.02
N ILE A 220 -15.27 1.00 16.81
CA ILE A 220 -15.69 1.94 15.76
C ILE A 220 -17.03 1.53 15.12
N ARG A 221 -17.23 0.25 14.80
CA ARG A 221 -18.47 -0.24 14.15
C ARG A 221 -19.68 -0.21 15.08
N ASN A 222 -19.46 -0.46 16.37
CA ASN A 222 -20.51 -0.46 17.40
C ASN A 222 -20.68 0.92 18.07
N PHE A 223 -19.93 1.94 17.61
CA PHE A 223 -20.01 3.28 18.17
C PHE A 223 -21.36 3.92 17.86
N VAL A 224 -22.09 4.30 18.90
CA VAL A 224 -23.29 5.12 18.78
C VAL A 224 -22.93 6.56 19.14
N GLU A 225 -23.07 7.45 18.16
CA GLU A 225 -22.87 8.89 18.35
C GLU A 225 -23.94 9.43 19.32
N THR A 226 -23.47 10.01 20.43
CA THR A 226 -24.32 10.58 21.47
C THR A 226 -24.15 12.10 21.45
N PRO A 227 -25.22 12.89 21.25
CA PRO A 227 -25.13 14.34 21.37
C PRO A 227 -24.99 14.76 22.83
N PHE A 228 -24.30 15.89 23.05
CA PHE A 228 -24.17 16.56 24.33
C PHE A 228 -24.22 18.08 24.14
N TYR A 229 -24.73 18.80 25.13
CA TYR A 229 -25.12 20.20 25.01
C TYR A 229 -24.30 21.04 25.98
N ARG A 230 -23.54 22.00 25.45
CA ARG A 230 -22.65 22.88 26.21
C ARG A 230 -23.18 24.31 26.19
N VAL A 231 -22.93 25.04 27.27
CA VAL A 231 -23.32 26.46 27.38
C VAL A 231 -22.07 27.32 27.26
N VAL A 232 -22.09 28.29 26.35
CA VAL A 232 -21.01 29.27 26.14
C VAL A 232 -21.56 30.68 26.31
N GLY A 233 -21.02 31.41 27.28
CA GLY A 233 -21.30 32.83 27.45
C GLY A 233 -20.37 33.70 26.61
N SER A 234 -20.89 34.77 26.03
CA SER A 234 -20.11 35.83 25.37
C SER A 234 -20.04 37.06 26.27
N PHE A 235 -18.82 37.50 26.57
CA PHE A 235 -18.55 38.58 27.51
C PHE A 235 -17.68 39.68 26.89
N THR A 236 -17.87 40.92 27.36
CA THR A 236 -17.17 42.15 26.90
C THR A 236 -17.41 42.53 25.44
N ASP A 237 -17.07 43.76 25.06
CA ASP A 237 -17.23 44.26 23.69
C ASP A 237 -16.43 43.45 22.63
N ALA A 238 -15.40 42.71 23.06
CA ALA A 238 -14.60 41.84 22.18
C ALA A 238 -15.18 40.43 21.99
N ASN A 239 -16.34 40.10 22.58
CA ASN A 239 -16.98 38.78 22.51
C ASN A 239 -16.05 37.62 22.94
N ILE A 240 -15.52 37.69 24.16
CA ILE A 240 -14.76 36.59 24.76
C ILE A 240 -15.74 35.44 25.03
N GLU A 241 -15.51 34.27 24.40
CA GLU A 241 -16.28 33.06 24.64
C GLU A 241 -15.73 32.28 25.84
N ALA A 242 -16.53 32.16 26.91
CA ALA A 242 -16.22 31.30 28.05
C ALA A 242 -17.22 30.13 28.13
N GLU A 243 -16.71 28.91 28.23
CA GLU A 243 -17.49 27.67 28.28
C GLU A 243 -17.82 27.33 29.74
N TRP A 244 -19.10 27.09 30.04
CA TRP A 244 -19.53 26.67 31.37
C TRP A 244 -18.95 25.32 31.73
N LYS A 245 -18.45 25.20 32.96
CA LYS A 245 -18.07 23.91 33.57
C LYS A 245 -18.59 23.87 35.00
N VAL A 246 -19.20 22.75 35.37
CA VAL A 246 -19.64 22.48 36.72
C VAL A 246 -18.43 22.34 37.64
N VAL A 247 -18.52 22.88 38.86
CA VAL A 247 -17.49 22.71 39.90
C VAL A 247 -18.14 22.39 41.24
N GLU A 248 -17.34 22.05 42.25
CA GLU A 248 -17.81 21.97 43.63
C GLU A 248 -18.43 23.32 44.05
N GLY A 249 -19.72 23.31 44.42
CA GLY A 249 -20.53 24.49 44.69
C GLY A 249 -21.46 24.95 43.54
N SER A 250 -21.31 24.45 42.32
CA SER A 250 -22.31 24.61 41.26
C SER A 250 -23.60 23.86 41.59
N LYS A 251 -24.75 24.37 41.14
CA LYS A 251 -26.08 23.76 41.31
C LYS A 251 -26.15 22.34 40.71
N TYR A 252 -25.43 22.12 39.62
CA TYR A 252 -25.44 20.85 38.88
C TYR A 252 -24.31 19.89 39.27
N PHE A 253 -23.55 20.16 40.34
CA PHE A 253 -22.45 19.30 40.77
C PHE A 253 -22.92 17.86 41.02
N GLU A 254 -22.15 16.88 40.53
CA GLU A 254 -22.50 15.44 40.51
C GLU A 254 -23.86 15.08 39.89
N SER A 255 -24.52 15.99 39.15
CA SER A 255 -25.86 15.76 38.61
C SER A 255 -25.89 14.67 37.53
N PRO A 256 -26.85 13.72 37.58
CA PRO A 256 -27.01 12.69 36.55
C PRO A 256 -27.40 13.26 35.17
N LEU A 257 -27.78 14.54 35.09
CA LEU A 257 -28.06 15.26 33.84
C LEU A 257 -26.80 15.55 33.01
N LEU A 258 -25.63 15.55 33.64
CA LEU A 258 -24.34 15.83 32.99
C LEU A 258 -23.92 14.69 32.06
N TYR A 259 -23.36 15.03 30.91
CA TYR A 259 -22.56 14.12 30.07
C TYR A 259 -21.13 14.03 30.62
N LYS A 260 -20.53 15.18 30.89
CA LYS A 260 -19.24 15.42 31.56
C LYS A 260 -19.34 16.78 32.29
N GLU A 261 -18.28 17.19 32.98
CA GLU A 261 -18.23 18.45 33.73
C GLU A 261 -18.58 19.71 32.91
N ASN A 262 -18.38 19.69 31.58
CA ASN A 262 -18.64 20.82 30.68
C ASN A 262 -19.90 20.70 29.80
N GLY A 263 -20.81 19.75 30.05
CA GLY A 263 -22.01 19.63 29.22
C GLY A 263 -23.08 18.65 29.69
N PHE A 264 -24.30 18.87 29.22
CA PHE A 264 -25.50 18.09 29.56
C PHE A 264 -25.82 16.99 28.53
N LYS A 265 -26.50 15.93 28.98
CA LYS A 265 -27.06 14.86 28.13
C LYS A 265 -28.29 15.29 27.31
N LYS A 266 -28.93 16.41 27.67
CA LYS A 266 -30.18 16.91 27.05
C LYS A 266 -30.12 18.42 26.84
N GLN A 267 -30.68 18.86 25.71
CA GLN A 267 -30.79 20.27 25.33
C GLN A 267 -31.52 21.10 26.39
N GLU A 268 -32.67 20.63 26.85
CA GLU A 268 -33.52 21.26 27.88
C GLU A 268 -32.74 21.63 29.16
N SER A 269 -31.78 20.79 29.59
CA SER A 269 -30.97 21.08 30.79
C SER A 269 -29.97 22.22 30.56
N ALA A 270 -29.41 22.33 29.36
CA ALA A 270 -28.56 23.45 28.96
C ALA A 270 -29.37 24.75 28.75
N GLU A 271 -30.59 24.64 28.21
CA GLU A 271 -31.51 25.77 28.05
C GLU A 271 -31.99 26.31 29.40
N ASN A 272 -32.30 25.44 30.36
CA ASN A 272 -32.63 25.84 31.73
C ASN A 272 -31.46 26.58 32.39
N LEU A 273 -30.22 26.08 32.23
CA LEU A 273 -29.04 26.82 32.69
C LEU A 273 -28.92 28.19 32.01
N ILE A 274 -29.11 28.29 30.68
CA ILE A 274 -29.08 29.57 29.96
C ILE A 274 -30.13 30.55 30.51
N GLN A 275 -31.35 30.09 30.81
CA GLN A 275 -32.38 30.92 31.45
C GLN A 275 -31.96 31.37 32.86
N GLU A 276 -31.35 30.49 33.64
CA GLU A 276 -30.87 30.79 34.99
C GLU A 276 -29.65 31.72 35.02
N LEU A 277 -28.83 31.76 33.98
CA LEU A 277 -27.69 32.69 33.84
C LEU A 277 -28.12 34.05 33.26
N SER A 278 -29.21 34.09 32.50
CA SER A 278 -29.70 35.30 31.83
C SER A 278 -30.17 36.35 32.84
N GLY A 279 -29.68 37.58 32.70
CA GLY A 279 -30.03 38.70 33.59
C GLY A 279 -29.29 38.73 34.94
N LYS A 280 -28.40 37.77 35.23
CA LYS A 280 -27.49 37.84 36.37
C LYS A 280 -26.20 38.61 36.01
N THR A 281 -25.65 39.33 36.98
CA THR A 281 -24.34 39.97 36.86
C THR A 281 -23.24 38.92 36.69
N ALA A 282 -22.38 39.12 35.69
CA ALA A 282 -21.17 38.32 35.49
C ALA A 282 -19.96 39.05 36.09
N VAL A 283 -19.14 38.35 36.86
CA VAL A 283 -17.94 38.92 37.51
C VAL A 283 -16.69 38.09 37.24
N VAL A 284 -15.54 38.74 37.12
CA VAL A 284 -14.24 38.06 37.06
C VAL A 284 -13.92 37.46 38.43
N GLU A 285 -14.04 36.14 38.58
CA GLU A 285 -13.67 35.45 39.83
C GLU A 285 -12.15 35.31 39.95
N SER A 286 -11.50 34.95 38.84
CA SER A 286 -10.05 34.91 38.72
C SER A 286 -9.60 35.18 37.28
N ILE A 287 -8.40 35.77 37.16
CA ILE A 287 -7.68 35.85 35.91
C ILE A 287 -6.19 35.54 36.16
N GLU A 288 -5.74 34.38 35.69
CA GLU A 288 -4.37 33.92 35.84
C GLU A 288 -3.59 34.21 34.55
N ARG A 289 -2.47 34.92 34.69
CA ARG A 289 -1.51 35.18 33.60
C ARG A 289 -0.26 34.38 33.89
N GLY A 290 0.12 33.51 32.96
CA GLY A 290 1.23 32.58 33.11
C GLY A 290 2.13 32.51 31.89
N THR A 291 3.29 31.89 32.07
CA THR A 291 4.15 31.46 30.95
C THR A 291 4.34 29.95 31.06
N SER A 292 3.84 29.20 30.08
CA SER A 292 4.07 27.75 30.00
C SER A 292 5.24 27.43 29.06
N ARG A 293 6.14 26.56 29.50
CA ARG A 293 7.35 26.17 28.75
C ARG A 293 7.23 24.75 28.22
N LYS A 294 7.28 24.57 26.90
CA LYS A 294 7.32 23.26 26.24
C LYS A 294 8.76 22.96 25.84
N LYS A 295 9.41 21.99 26.49
CA LYS A 295 10.73 21.49 26.07
C LYS A 295 10.63 20.70 24.77
N ALA A 296 11.75 20.56 24.06
CA ALA A 296 11.83 19.67 22.90
C ALA A 296 11.48 18.22 23.31
N PRO A 297 10.77 17.44 22.49
CA PRO A 297 10.59 16.01 22.73
C PRO A 297 11.92 15.27 22.83
N LEU A 298 11.92 14.10 23.49
CA LEU A 298 13.08 13.22 23.54
C LEU A 298 13.49 12.77 22.13
N LEU A 299 14.72 12.25 22.01
CA LEU A 299 15.27 11.75 20.75
C LEU A 299 14.46 10.57 20.21
N PHE A 300 14.69 10.25 18.93
CA PHE A 300 14.04 9.12 18.29
C PHE A 300 14.62 7.80 18.82
N ASN A 301 13.72 6.91 19.25
CA ASN A 301 13.94 5.47 19.15
C ASN A 301 13.33 4.98 17.80
N LEU A 302 13.39 3.68 17.52
CA LEU A 302 12.86 3.15 16.26
C LEU A 302 11.34 3.37 16.11
N ALA A 303 10.57 3.16 17.19
CA ALA A 303 9.12 3.24 17.16
C ALA A 303 8.60 4.66 16.87
N GLU A 304 9.19 5.67 17.51
CA GLU A 304 8.86 7.08 17.28
C GLU A 304 9.27 7.53 15.87
N LEU A 305 10.41 7.03 15.34
CA LEU A 305 10.81 7.30 13.97
C LEU A 305 9.84 6.65 12.97
N GLN A 306 9.46 5.39 13.18
CA GLN A 306 8.46 4.67 12.38
C GLN A 306 7.08 5.37 12.41
N ALA A 307 6.66 5.87 13.57
CA ALA A 307 5.41 6.60 13.71
C ALA A 307 5.43 7.95 12.98
N GLU A 308 6.49 8.73 13.14
CA GLU A 308 6.62 10.04 12.50
C GLU A 308 6.79 9.91 10.97
N CYS A 309 7.51 8.91 10.49
CA CYS A 309 7.63 8.58 9.07
C CYS A 309 6.31 8.09 8.46
N SER A 310 5.55 7.25 9.18
CA SER A 310 4.18 6.88 8.80
C SER A 310 3.25 8.09 8.76
N LYS A 311 3.38 9.05 9.70
CA LYS A 311 2.59 10.29 9.71
C LYS A 311 2.95 11.20 8.52
N ARG A 312 4.24 11.50 8.32
CA ARG A 312 4.73 12.48 7.33
C ARG A 312 4.86 11.91 5.92
N PHE A 313 5.59 10.82 5.75
CA PHE A 313 6.00 10.29 4.45
C PHE A 313 5.09 9.16 3.92
N LYS A 314 4.13 8.70 4.74
CA LYS A 314 3.18 7.61 4.40
C LYS A 314 3.85 6.28 4.02
N ILE A 315 5.06 6.03 4.54
CA ILE A 315 5.76 4.76 4.42
C ILE A 315 5.43 3.83 5.59
N SER A 316 5.61 2.52 5.41
CA SER A 316 5.42 1.54 6.47
C SER A 316 6.56 1.52 7.49
N PRO A 317 6.37 0.91 8.68
CA PRO A 317 7.43 0.70 9.65
C PRO A 317 8.62 -0.11 9.12
N ASP A 318 8.37 -1.07 8.24
CA ASP A 318 9.38 -1.91 7.57
C ASP A 318 10.25 -1.07 6.61
N GLU A 319 9.61 -0.26 5.76
CA GLU A 319 10.31 0.69 4.88
C GLU A 319 11.10 1.74 5.68
N THR A 320 10.57 2.19 6.82
CA THR A 320 11.28 3.13 7.69
C THR A 320 12.51 2.49 8.34
N LEU A 321 12.41 1.23 8.78
CA LEU A 321 13.54 0.49 9.31
C LEU A 321 14.60 0.27 8.24
N GLN A 322 14.22 -0.08 7.00
CA GLN A 322 15.18 -0.21 5.91
C GLN A 322 15.91 1.13 5.66
N VAL A 323 15.18 2.24 5.54
CA VAL A 323 15.79 3.58 5.37
C VAL A 323 16.72 3.93 6.52
N ALA A 324 16.34 3.64 7.77
CA ALA A 324 17.17 3.92 8.93
C ALA A 324 18.44 3.04 8.96
N GLN A 325 18.36 1.78 8.52
CA GLN A 325 19.51 0.89 8.35
C GLN A 325 20.44 1.39 7.24
N ASP A 326 19.90 1.80 6.08
CA ASP A 326 20.69 2.38 4.98
C ASP A 326 21.48 3.62 5.45
N LEU A 327 20.86 4.48 6.27
CA LEU A 327 21.51 5.68 6.85
C LEU A 327 22.62 5.32 7.86
N TYR A 328 22.40 4.27 8.66
CA TYR A 328 23.37 3.75 9.61
C TYR A 328 24.56 3.07 8.93
N GLU A 329 24.33 2.22 7.93
CA GLU A 329 25.39 1.55 7.15
C GLU A 329 26.24 2.55 6.36
N LYS A 330 25.63 3.66 5.91
CA LYS A 330 26.32 4.84 5.34
C LYS A 330 27.00 5.74 6.40
N LYS A 331 27.00 5.32 7.67
CA LYS A 331 27.58 6.00 8.84
C LYS A 331 27.02 7.41 9.10
N LEU A 332 25.84 7.74 8.58
CA LEU A 332 25.21 9.05 8.74
C LEU A 332 24.47 9.19 10.08
N THR A 333 23.87 8.09 10.56
CA THR A 333 23.15 8.01 11.84
C THR A 333 23.72 6.91 12.74
N THR A 334 23.37 6.93 14.01
CA THR A 334 23.64 5.83 14.96
C THR A 334 22.69 4.64 14.72
N TYR A 335 22.93 3.54 15.44
CA TYR A 335 22.21 2.27 15.25
C TYR A 335 20.71 2.44 15.43
N PRO A 336 19.87 2.03 14.46
CA PRO A 336 18.47 2.42 14.44
C PRO A 336 17.55 1.44 15.18
N ARG A 337 18.00 0.24 15.54
CA ARG A 337 17.19 -0.75 16.30
C ARG A 337 17.37 -0.54 17.80
N THR A 338 16.99 0.64 18.26
CA THR A 338 16.99 1.02 19.68
C THR A 338 15.57 1.32 20.14
N ASP A 339 15.26 0.97 21.40
CA ASP A 339 14.08 1.42 22.13
C ASP A 339 14.37 2.68 22.98
N ALA A 340 15.65 3.07 23.15
CA ALA A 340 16.07 4.20 23.98
C ALA A 340 15.87 5.57 23.29
N ARG A 341 15.49 6.58 24.09
CA ARG A 341 15.19 7.95 23.63
C ARG A 341 16.13 9.03 24.19
N VAL A 342 17.24 8.59 24.78
CA VAL A 342 18.26 9.41 25.45
C VAL A 342 19.66 9.09 24.95
N LEU A 343 20.63 9.94 25.27
CA LEU A 343 22.07 9.72 25.10
C LEU A 343 22.66 9.03 26.33
N SER A 344 23.78 8.33 26.16
CA SER A 344 24.63 7.94 27.29
C SER A 344 25.48 9.12 27.78
N THR A 345 25.93 9.08 29.04
CA THR A 345 26.80 10.10 29.63
C THR A 345 28.13 10.23 28.88
N ALA A 346 28.63 9.14 28.28
CA ALA A 346 29.83 9.14 27.44
C ALA A 346 29.60 9.95 26.16
N VAL A 347 28.55 9.62 25.39
CA VAL A 347 28.20 10.32 24.14
C VAL A 347 27.85 11.79 24.39
N ALA A 348 27.19 12.09 25.51
CA ALA A 348 26.84 13.44 25.92
C ALA A 348 28.05 14.36 26.13
N LYS A 349 29.18 13.84 26.65
CA LYS A 349 30.43 14.61 26.82
C LYS A 349 31.10 14.98 25.50
N GLU A 350 30.97 14.12 24.50
CA GLU A 350 31.61 14.25 23.18
C GLU A 350 30.73 14.97 22.13
N ILE A 351 29.46 15.24 22.45
CA ILE A 351 28.40 15.55 21.46
C ILE A 351 28.70 16.75 20.54
N GLY A 352 29.53 17.69 21.01
CA GLY A 352 30.00 18.83 20.22
C GLY A 352 30.74 18.42 18.93
N LYS A 353 31.36 17.23 18.90
CA LYS A 353 31.98 16.65 17.69
C LYS A 353 30.92 16.31 16.63
N ASN A 354 29.76 15.77 17.03
CA ASN A 354 28.66 15.45 16.11
C ASN A 354 28.01 16.75 15.60
N ILE A 355 27.72 17.68 16.51
CA ILE A 355 27.06 18.96 16.20
C ILE A 355 27.91 19.80 15.24
N SER A 356 29.19 20.03 15.56
CA SER A 356 30.05 20.90 14.75
C SER A 356 30.21 20.43 13.29
N ARG A 357 30.27 19.11 13.05
CA ARG A 357 30.37 18.56 11.70
C ARG A 357 29.10 18.74 10.87
N LEU A 358 27.91 18.81 11.49
CA LEU A 358 26.65 19.12 10.82
C LEU A 358 26.62 20.54 10.21
N LYS A 359 27.60 21.40 10.49
CA LYS A 359 27.76 22.69 9.80
C LYS A 359 27.84 22.53 8.28
N GLY A 360 28.35 21.41 7.77
CA GLY A 360 28.37 21.09 6.34
C GLY A 360 27.02 20.66 5.75
N TYR A 361 25.96 20.55 6.56
CA TYR A 361 24.61 20.23 6.12
C TYR A 361 23.75 21.51 6.03
N GLU A 362 23.72 22.09 4.85
CA GLU A 362 23.11 23.38 4.53
C GLU A 362 21.68 23.60 5.10
N PRO A 363 20.74 22.63 5.07
CA PRO A 363 19.38 22.80 5.61
C PRO A 363 19.26 23.10 7.11
N VAL A 364 20.35 22.97 7.88
CA VAL A 364 20.41 23.24 9.33
C VAL A 364 21.62 24.06 9.76
N GLN A 365 22.44 24.56 8.82
CA GLN A 365 23.72 25.20 9.12
C GLN A 365 23.60 26.34 10.15
N GLY A 366 22.64 27.25 9.97
CA GLY A 366 22.44 28.37 10.89
C GLY A 366 22.09 27.95 12.33
N TYR A 367 21.37 26.84 12.50
CA TYR A 367 21.04 26.30 13.81
C TYR A 367 22.27 25.70 14.50
N VAL A 368 23.11 25.00 13.74
CA VAL A 368 24.40 24.47 14.22
C VAL A 368 25.33 25.61 14.64
N GLU A 369 25.46 26.65 13.81
CA GLU A 369 26.27 27.83 14.13
C GLU A 369 25.82 28.52 15.42
N ARG A 370 24.51 28.62 15.66
CA ARG A 370 23.95 29.15 16.91
C ARG A 370 24.30 28.28 18.12
N ILE A 371 24.09 26.96 18.05
CA ILE A 371 24.40 26.01 19.15
C ILE A 371 25.89 26.04 19.53
N MET A 372 26.78 26.19 18.54
CA MET A 372 28.21 26.29 18.78
C MET A 372 28.61 27.66 19.36
N LYS A 373 28.05 28.76 18.83
CA LYS A 373 28.35 30.13 19.29
C LYS A 373 27.83 30.45 20.69
N GLU A 374 26.61 30.01 21.01
CA GLU A 374 25.97 30.24 22.32
C GLU A 374 26.33 29.18 23.36
N GLY A 375 27.10 28.14 23.00
CA GLY A 375 27.54 27.09 23.93
C GLY A 375 26.42 26.17 24.43
N LEU A 376 25.28 26.10 23.73
CA LEU A 376 24.06 25.44 24.21
C LEU A 376 24.20 23.93 24.46
N HIS A 377 25.24 23.32 23.92
CA HIS A 377 25.53 21.89 24.04
C HIS A 377 26.24 21.49 25.36
N TYR A 378 26.92 22.42 26.05
CA TYR A 378 27.82 22.07 27.17
C TYR A 378 27.12 21.39 28.36
N ASN A 379 25.84 21.68 28.61
CA ASN A 379 25.12 21.16 29.76
C ASN A 379 24.25 19.92 29.48
N ILE A 380 24.29 19.36 28.26
CA ILE A 380 23.35 18.29 27.85
C ILE A 380 23.35 17.08 28.79
N ALA A 381 24.52 16.70 29.32
CA ALA A 381 24.70 15.57 30.23
C ALA A 381 23.97 15.73 31.59
N LYS A 382 23.47 16.92 31.92
CA LYS A 382 22.68 17.22 33.13
C LYS A 382 21.18 17.40 32.83
N THR A 383 20.73 17.00 31.64
CA THR A 383 19.34 17.18 31.18
C THR A 383 18.61 15.85 31.07
N GLN A 384 17.29 15.89 30.94
CA GLN A 384 16.43 14.73 30.65
C GLN A 384 16.79 13.95 29.37
N TYR A 385 17.67 14.49 28.52
CA TYR A 385 18.10 13.86 27.26
C TYR A 385 19.33 12.95 27.44
N THR A 386 19.91 12.86 28.64
CA THR A 386 21.02 11.97 28.98
C THR A 386 20.67 11.18 30.23
N ASP A 387 20.63 9.85 30.12
CA ASP A 387 20.27 8.96 31.24
C ASP A 387 20.69 7.52 30.93
N ASP A 388 21.81 7.08 31.50
CA ASP A 388 22.35 5.73 31.28
C ASP A 388 21.39 4.63 31.79
N SER A 389 20.50 4.93 32.75
CA SER A 389 19.52 3.97 33.28
C SER A 389 18.35 3.68 32.33
N LYS A 390 18.19 4.48 31.27
CA LYS A 390 17.16 4.33 30.23
C LYS A 390 17.70 3.78 28.91
N ILE A 391 18.92 3.25 28.92
CA ILE A 391 19.56 2.61 27.77
C ILE A 391 19.56 1.11 28.02
N THR A 392 19.07 0.35 27.03
CA THR A 392 19.18 -1.10 27.00
C THR A 392 20.48 -1.48 26.29
N ASP A 393 20.41 -1.71 24.98
CA ASP A 393 21.52 -2.20 24.17
C ASP A 393 22.23 -1.04 23.44
N HIS A 394 21.47 0.01 23.07
CA HIS A 394 21.95 1.19 22.33
C HIS A 394 21.21 2.46 22.76
N TYR A 395 21.90 3.60 22.73
CA TYR A 395 21.30 4.92 22.91
C TYR A 395 20.51 5.37 21.67
N ALA A 396 19.84 6.53 21.75
CA ALA A 396 18.91 7.02 20.74
C ALA A 396 19.52 7.27 19.34
N ILE A 397 18.63 7.29 18.33
CA ILE A 397 18.97 7.55 16.92
C ILE A 397 19.31 9.03 16.74
N ILE A 398 20.59 9.31 16.46
CA ILE A 398 21.14 10.66 16.23
C ILE A 398 22.04 10.66 14.99
N PRO A 399 22.31 11.82 14.38
CA PRO A 399 23.37 11.93 13.37
C PRO A 399 24.77 11.77 14.00
N THR A 400 25.67 11.13 13.26
CA THR A 400 27.11 11.00 13.61
C THR A 400 27.92 12.26 13.32
N GLY A 401 27.36 13.15 12.50
CA GLY A 401 28.05 14.28 11.88
C GLY A 401 28.93 13.90 10.68
N GLN A 402 29.04 12.63 10.29
CA GLN A 402 29.66 12.27 9.00
C GLN A 402 28.71 12.62 7.86
N LEU A 403 29.23 13.25 6.80
CA LEU A 403 28.43 13.78 5.68
C LEU A 403 28.87 13.26 4.29
N THR A 404 29.87 12.37 4.22
CA THR A 404 30.45 11.85 2.97
C THR A 404 29.41 11.24 2.04
N GLU A 405 28.52 10.42 2.60
CA GLU A 405 27.49 9.68 1.86
C GLU A 405 26.19 10.47 1.61
N LEU A 406 26.10 11.75 2.00
CA LEU A 406 24.87 12.55 1.77
C LEU A 406 24.46 12.63 0.30
N ARG A 407 25.42 12.56 -0.63
CA ARG A 407 25.17 12.61 -2.08
C ARG A 407 24.63 11.29 -2.64
N SER A 408 24.79 10.16 -1.92
CA SER A 408 24.29 8.85 -2.34
C SER A 408 22.88 8.55 -1.82
N LEU A 409 22.26 9.48 -1.08
CA LEU A 409 20.89 9.34 -0.56
C LEU A 409 19.83 9.65 -1.62
N ASN A 410 18.80 8.81 -1.67
CA ASN A 410 17.56 9.16 -2.38
C ASN A 410 16.72 10.19 -1.59
N GLU A 411 15.67 10.72 -2.21
CA GLU A 411 14.81 11.77 -1.64
C GLU A 411 14.17 11.36 -0.30
N LEU A 412 13.71 10.11 -0.18
CA LEU A 412 13.11 9.59 1.04
C LEU A 412 14.16 9.44 2.16
N GLN A 413 15.30 8.82 1.87
CA GLN A 413 16.43 8.68 2.80
C GLN A 413 16.90 10.06 3.30
N ARG A 414 17.01 11.04 2.39
CA ARG A 414 17.37 12.43 2.74
C ARG A 414 16.31 13.09 3.62
N SER A 415 15.02 12.85 3.38
CA SER A 415 13.92 13.41 4.17
C SER A 415 13.85 12.80 5.57
N VAL A 416 14.10 11.49 5.71
CA VAL A 416 14.21 10.81 7.01
C VAL A 416 15.47 11.26 7.76
N TYR A 417 16.59 11.47 7.06
CA TYR A 417 17.80 12.02 7.66
C TYR A 417 17.59 13.45 8.20
N ASP A 418 16.99 14.36 7.41
CA ASP A 418 16.65 15.71 7.86
C ASP A 418 15.73 15.69 9.10
N LEU A 419 14.74 14.79 9.14
CA LEU A 419 13.87 14.59 10.30
C LEU A 419 14.66 14.20 11.57
N ILE A 420 15.60 13.25 11.45
CA ILE A 420 16.48 12.82 12.55
C ILE A 420 17.39 13.97 12.99
N VAL A 421 18.02 14.69 12.07
CA VAL A 421 18.90 15.84 12.35
C VAL A 421 18.14 16.96 13.05
N ARG A 422 16.93 17.32 12.58
CA ARG A 422 16.09 18.36 13.21
C ARG A 422 15.65 17.96 14.61
N ARG A 423 15.24 16.70 14.82
CA ARG A 423 14.91 16.18 16.16
C ARG A 423 16.11 16.28 17.09
N PHE A 424 17.29 15.88 16.61
CA PHE A 424 18.53 15.94 17.38
C PHE A 424 18.91 17.38 17.75
N LEU A 425 18.98 18.31 16.80
CA LEU A 425 19.35 19.69 17.07
C LEU A 425 18.35 20.40 18.00
N SER A 426 17.07 20.01 17.96
CA SER A 426 16.01 20.60 18.80
C SER A 426 16.29 20.49 20.31
N ILE A 427 17.00 19.46 20.78
CA ILE A 427 17.22 19.25 22.24
C ILE A 427 18.16 20.29 22.86
N PHE A 428 18.98 20.95 22.04
CA PHE A 428 19.93 21.98 22.47
C PHE A 428 19.30 23.38 22.49
N TYR A 429 18.12 23.56 21.91
CA TYR A 429 17.44 24.86 21.90
C TYR A 429 16.61 25.10 23.17
N PRO A 430 16.37 26.37 23.53
CA PRO A 430 15.44 26.72 24.60
C PRO A 430 14.04 26.11 24.39
N ALA A 431 13.33 25.91 25.50
CA ALA A 431 11.92 25.55 25.47
C ALA A 431 11.11 26.60 24.69
N ALA A 432 10.09 26.15 23.95
CA ALA A 432 9.10 27.07 23.39
C ALA A 432 8.29 27.68 24.55
N GLU A 433 8.23 29.00 24.60
CA GLU A 433 7.51 29.73 25.64
C GLU A 433 6.16 30.22 25.11
N TYR A 434 5.10 29.89 25.83
CA TYR A 434 3.75 30.34 25.52
C TYR A 434 3.23 31.23 26.64
N GLN A 435 2.71 32.40 26.29
CA GLN A 435 1.88 33.18 27.19
C GLN A 435 0.53 32.48 27.31
N THR A 436 0.06 32.27 28.54
CA THR A 436 -1.21 31.61 28.84
C THR A 436 -2.06 32.54 29.70
N VAL A 437 -3.30 32.77 29.30
CA VAL A 437 -4.30 33.48 30.09
C VAL A 437 -5.43 32.52 30.39
N LYS A 438 -5.83 32.42 31.66
CA LYS A 438 -7.02 31.68 32.10
C LYS A 438 -7.94 32.66 32.81
N LEU A 439 -9.18 32.74 32.34
CA LEU A 439 -10.23 33.58 32.89
C LEU A 439 -11.34 32.69 33.43
N VAL A 440 -11.77 32.95 34.67
CA VAL A 440 -12.97 32.36 35.28
C VAL A 440 -13.96 33.48 35.53
N VAL A 441 -15.12 33.37 34.88
CA VAL A 441 -16.26 34.28 35.05
C VAL A 441 -17.31 33.57 35.92
N ALA A 442 -17.66 34.16 37.06
CA ALA A 442 -18.73 33.68 37.92
C ALA A 442 -20.04 34.41 37.60
N VAL A 443 -21.14 33.68 37.56
CA VAL A 443 -22.50 34.17 37.29
C VAL A 443 -23.45 33.53 38.31
N GLY A 444 -23.59 34.16 39.47
CA GLY A 444 -24.18 33.52 40.64
C GLY A 444 -23.26 32.42 41.17
N GLU A 445 -23.79 31.20 41.32
CA GLU A 445 -23.04 30.01 41.78
C GLU A 445 -22.27 29.30 40.65
N GLU A 446 -22.54 29.65 39.39
CA GLU A 446 -22.02 28.94 38.22
C GLU A 446 -20.80 29.63 37.59
N LYS A 447 -19.94 28.82 36.95
CA LYS A 447 -18.62 29.26 36.45
C LYS A 447 -18.43 28.98 34.97
N LEU A 448 -17.90 29.96 34.26
CA LEU A 448 -17.54 29.86 32.85
C LEU A 448 -16.04 30.13 32.68
N PHE A 449 -15.40 29.31 31.84
CA PHE A 449 -13.95 29.24 31.70
C PHE A 449 -13.56 29.63 30.27
N ALA A 450 -12.64 30.60 30.15
CA ALA A 450 -11.97 30.92 28.90
C ALA A 450 -10.46 30.78 29.05
N GLY A 451 -9.80 30.29 28.02
CA GLY A 451 -8.34 30.14 27.99
C GLY A 451 -7.79 30.67 26.67
N ALA A 452 -6.61 31.28 26.69
CA ALA A 452 -5.95 31.73 25.47
C ALA A 452 -4.43 31.49 25.55
N LYS A 453 -3.84 31.05 24.44
CA LYS A 453 -2.44 30.59 24.43
C LYS A 453 -1.64 31.01 23.19
N ALA A 454 -0.86 32.09 23.32
CA ALA A 454 0.01 32.57 22.26
C ALA A 454 1.47 32.10 22.41
N LEU A 455 2.13 31.80 21.30
CA LEU A 455 3.56 31.51 21.26
C LEU A 455 4.37 32.81 21.40
N LYS A 456 5.05 32.99 22.53
CA LYS A 456 5.88 34.18 22.83
C LYS A 456 7.31 34.04 22.34
N ALA A 457 7.89 32.84 22.46
CA ALA A 457 9.21 32.52 21.94
C ALA A 457 9.20 31.11 21.32
N PRO A 458 9.60 30.94 20.05
CA PRO A 458 9.53 29.65 19.37
C PRO A 458 10.50 28.60 19.94
N GLY A 459 11.68 29.00 20.40
CA GLY A 459 12.68 28.09 20.94
C GLY A 459 13.00 26.97 19.95
N PHE A 460 12.99 25.71 20.40
CA PHE A 460 13.25 24.55 19.54
C PHE A 460 12.31 24.41 18.31
N LEU A 461 11.16 25.09 18.30
CA LEU A 461 10.23 25.06 17.16
C LEU A 461 10.82 25.74 15.90
N GLU A 462 11.83 26.60 16.05
CA GLU A 462 12.63 27.14 14.94
C GLU A 462 13.20 26.00 14.07
N ILE A 463 13.78 24.98 14.71
CA ILE A 463 14.41 23.84 14.02
C ILE A 463 13.37 22.85 13.50
N ALA A 464 12.36 22.56 14.33
CA ALA A 464 11.39 21.48 14.09
C ALA A 464 10.53 21.70 12.82
N GLY A 465 10.53 22.92 12.26
CA GLY A 465 9.90 23.23 10.97
C GLY A 465 8.40 23.36 11.07
N ARG A 466 7.90 24.37 11.81
CA ARG A 466 6.47 24.65 11.88
C ARG A 466 5.92 25.24 10.57
N LYS A 467 4.99 24.50 9.96
CA LYS A 467 3.82 25.12 9.32
C LYS A 467 2.85 25.57 10.43
N GLN A 468 2.02 26.59 10.14
CA GLN A 468 0.98 27.11 11.05
C GLN A 468 -0.12 26.08 11.42
N GLU A 469 -0.13 24.89 10.81
CA GLU A 469 -1.16 23.86 11.02
C GLU A 469 -1.14 23.24 12.43
N GLU A 470 -0.03 23.30 13.18
CA GLU A 470 0.04 22.75 14.55
C GLU A 470 -0.84 23.49 15.58
N GLU A 471 -1.23 24.74 15.32
CA GLU A 471 -2.21 25.46 16.16
C GLU A 471 -3.60 24.81 16.08
N LYS A 472 -3.89 24.07 14.99
CA LYS A 472 -5.12 23.26 14.83
C LYS A 472 -4.96 21.77 15.14
N GLU A 473 -3.74 21.23 15.29
CA GLU A 473 -3.55 19.85 15.78
C GLU A 473 -3.42 19.78 17.32
N GLY A 474 -3.12 20.89 18.00
CA GLY A 474 -3.14 20.99 19.46
C GLY A 474 -4.51 20.65 20.09
N SER A 475 -5.61 20.84 19.34
CA SER A 475 -7.00 20.57 19.74
C SER A 475 -7.45 19.11 19.59
N ASN A 476 -6.53 18.19 19.23
CA ASN A 476 -6.82 16.76 19.07
C ASN A 476 -6.18 15.87 20.17
N LYS A 477 -6.01 16.43 21.38
CA LYS A 477 -5.92 15.67 22.63
C LYS A 477 -7.15 15.99 23.47
N GLU A 478 -7.90 14.97 23.87
CA GLU A 478 -9.23 15.07 24.47
C GLU A 478 -9.23 15.51 25.96
N ASP A 479 -8.10 16.04 26.47
CA ASP A 479 -7.87 16.39 27.88
C ASP A 479 -7.37 17.84 28.10
N ASN A 480 -7.45 18.74 27.10
CA ASN A 480 -7.18 20.18 27.30
C ASN A 480 -8.08 21.05 26.43
N GLU A 481 -9.33 21.17 26.85
CA GLU A 481 -10.32 22.10 26.31
C GLU A 481 -10.18 23.48 26.95
N GLU A 482 -9.26 24.28 26.41
CA GLU A 482 -9.23 25.74 26.56
C GLU A 482 -9.89 26.35 25.30
N THR A 483 -10.96 27.14 25.47
CA THR A 483 -11.64 27.87 24.37
C THR A 483 -10.80 29.04 23.90
N ASP A 484 -9.85 28.76 23.01
CA ASP A 484 -8.87 29.72 22.49
C ASP A 484 -9.57 30.96 21.90
N SER A 485 -9.63 32.01 22.70
CA SER A 485 -10.30 33.29 22.39
C SER A 485 -9.22 34.33 22.12
N PRO A 486 -8.90 34.68 20.86
CA PRO A 486 -7.78 35.57 20.56
C PRO A 486 -7.87 36.93 21.25
N GLY A 487 -9.07 37.50 21.35
CA GLY A 487 -9.32 38.78 22.06
C GLY A 487 -9.09 38.71 23.57
N LEU A 488 -9.06 37.53 24.19
CA LEU A 488 -8.75 37.39 25.62
C LEU A 488 -7.28 37.74 25.92
N LEU A 489 -6.35 37.54 24.98
CA LEU A 489 -4.95 37.94 25.16
C LEU A 489 -4.77 39.46 25.13
N GLU A 490 -5.51 40.17 24.29
CA GLU A 490 -5.45 41.64 24.15
C GLU A 490 -6.13 42.35 25.32
N LEU A 491 -7.26 41.81 25.80
CA LEU A 491 -7.97 42.31 26.97
C LEU A 491 -7.42 41.77 28.31
N ALA A 492 -6.52 40.79 28.30
CA ALA A 492 -5.99 40.16 29.51
C ALA A 492 -5.53 41.19 30.53
N ASP A 493 -4.73 42.18 30.11
CA ASP A 493 -4.14 43.17 31.01
C ASP A 493 -5.12 44.28 31.46
N GLN A 494 -6.33 44.31 30.91
CA GLN A 494 -7.41 45.24 31.28
C GLN A 494 -8.38 44.62 32.30
N LEU A 495 -8.42 43.29 32.41
CA LEU A 495 -9.33 42.55 33.28
C LEU A 495 -8.77 42.35 34.70
N THR A 496 -9.59 42.68 35.71
CA THR A 496 -9.23 42.58 37.13
C THR A 496 -10.23 41.74 37.93
N LYS A 497 -9.79 41.10 39.02
CA LYS A 497 -10.67 40.29 39.87
C LYS A 497 -11.74 41.17 40.54
N GLY A 498 -12.99 40.71 40.51
CA GLY A 498 -14.15 41.44 41.02
C GLY A 498 -14.77 42.44 40.04
N GLN A 499 -14.19 42.59 38.84
CA GLN A 499 -14.77 43.42 37.79
C GLN A 499 -16.06 42.79 37.23
N GLU A 500 -17.11 43.60 37.13
CA GLU A 500 -18.33 43.24 36.39
C GLU A 500 -18.08 43.26 34.88
N LEU A 501 -18.61 42.26 34.17
CA LEU A 501 -18.46 42.10 32.72
C LEU A 501 -19.78 42.35 31.99
N PRO A 502 -19.76 43.06 30.84
CA PRO A 502 -20.89 43.06 29.92
C PRO A 502 -21.19 41.62 29.47
N VAL A 503 -22.45 41.21 29.56
CA VAL A 503 -22.94 39.92 29.07
C VAL A 503 -23.66 40.15 27.75
N ASN A 504 -23.04 39.72 26.64
CA ASN A 504 -23.62 39.89 25.30
C ASN A 504 -24.67 38.82 25.01
N GLY A 505 -24.59 37.69 25.71
CA GLY A 505 -25.58 36.60 25.67
C GLY A 505 -24.97 35.25 26.03
N TYR A 506 -25.83 34.25 26.17
CA TYR A 506 -25.43 32.84 26.29
C TYR A 506 -25.92 32.07 25.08
N SER A 507 -25.11 31.13 24.61
CA SER A 507 -25.38 30.30 23.44
C SER A 507 -25.24 28.83 23.80
N LEU A 508 -26.06 28.00 23.15
CA LEU A 508 -25.94 26.55 23.23
C LEU A 508 -25.03 26.07 22.10
N LYS A 509 -23.97 25.31 22.43
CA LYS A 509 -23.17 24.55 21.47
C LYS A 509 -23.50 23.07 21.62
N GLU A 510 -24.16 22.52 20.60
CA GLU A 510 -24.27 21.08 20.43
C GLU A 510 -22.89 20.49 20.05
N GLY A 511 -22.53 19.40 20.69
CA GLY A 511 -21.39 18.55 20.35
C GLY A 511 -21.84 17.10 20.26
N SER A 512 -21.03 16.26 19.64
CA SER A 512 -21.28 14.83 19.55
C SER A 512 -20.03 14.02 19.86
N THR A 513 -20.22 12.86 20.48
CA THR A 513 -19.12 11.94 20.74
C THR A 513 -18.57 11.38 19.42
N LYS A 514 -17.26 11.11 19.34
CA LYS A 514 -16.61 10.58 18.13
C LYS A 514 -16.06 9.17 18.36
N PRO A 515 -16.11 8.29 17.35
CA PRO A 515 -15.50 6.96 17.45
C PRO A 515 -13.97 7.08 17.58
N PRO A 516 -13.31 6.13 18.27
CA PRO A 516 -11.85 6.15 18.41
C PRO A 516 -11.18 6.03 17.04
N LYS A 517 -10.02 6.68 16.88
CA LYS A 517 -9.30 6.65 15.59
C LYS A 517 -8.78 5.23 15.29
N ARG A 518 -8.95 4.79 14.03
CA ARG A 518 -8.32 3.56 13.52
C ARG A 518 -6.80 3.64 13.68
N TYR A 519 -6.18 2.49 13.97
CA TYR A 519 -4.73 2.42 13.96
C TYR A 519 -4.17 2.63 12.55
N THR A 520 -3.17 3.49 12.43
CA THR A 520 -2.18 3.42 11.36
C THR A 520 -1.06 2.45 11.72
N SER A 521 -0.29 1.99 10.74
CA SER A 521 0.90 1.16 10.94
C SER A 521 1.90 1.79 11.92
N GLY A 522 2.17 3.09 11.78
CA GLY A 522 3.01 3.84 12.73
C GLY A 522 2.42 3.92 14.15
N SER A 523 1.14 4.27 14.29
CA SER A 523 0.50 4.31 15.61
C SER A 523 0.34 2.91 16.24
N MET A 524 0.27 1.85 15.44
CA MET A 524 0.25 0.47 15.93
C MET A 524 1.61 0.10 16.54
N VAL A 525 2.74 0.49 15.94
CA VAL A 525 4.05 0.28 16.55
C VAL A 525 4.15 0.99 17.90
N LEU A 526 3.67 2.23 18.02
CA LEU A 526 3.60 2.91 19.32
C LEU A 526 2.65 2.21 20.29
N ALA A 527 1.51 1.70 19.84
CA ALA A 527 0.58 0.94 20.68
C ALA A 527 1.18 -0.39 21.16
N MET A 528 2.01 -1.04 20.35
CA MET A 528 2.78 -2.24 20.74
C MET A 528 3.83 -1.90 21.79
N GLU A 529 4.62 -0.85 21.59
CA GLU A 529 5.63 -0.37 22.56
C GLU A 529 5.00 0.08 23.89
N ASN A 530 3.82 0.73 23.82
CA ASN A 530 3.10 1.24 24.98
C ASN A 530 2.02 0.28 25.50
N ALA A 531 2.02 -0.99 25.09
CA ALA A 531 0.98 -1.97 25.44
C ALA A 531 0.84 -2.19 26.97
N GLY A 532 1.86 -1.84 27.77
CA GLY A 532 1.77 -1.80 29.23
C GLY A 532 0.71 -0.83 29.76
N GLN A 533 0.35 0.22 29.03
CA GLN A 533 -0.75 1.12 29.42
C GLN A 533 -2.12 0.43 29.41
N LEU A 534 -2.24 -0.73 28.76
CA LEU A 534 -3.44 -1.57 28.75
C LEU A 534 -3.47 -2.60 29.89
N ILE A 535 -2.52 -2.54 30.83
CA ILE A 535 -2.40 -3.43 31.98
C ILE A 535 -2.65 -2.62 33.26
N GLU A 536 -3.74 -2.95 33.96
CA GLU A 536 -4.13 -2.34 35.25
C GLU A 536 -3.19 -2.73 36.41
N ASP A 537 -2.58 -3.92 36.31
CA ASP A 537 -1.65 -4.47 37.28
C ASP A 537 -0.31 -3.71 37.23
N GLU A 538 -0.01 -2.91 38.26
CA GLU A 538 1.16 -2.04 38.28
C GLU A 538 2.49 -2.80 38.20
N GLU A 539 2.58 -4.01 38.76
CA GLU A 539 3.82 -4.79 38.75
C GLU A 539 4.10 -5.34 37.35
N LEU A 540 3.09 -5.91 36.69
CA LEU A 540 3.19 -6.39 35.30
C LEU A 540 3.36 -5.23 34.31
N ARG A 541 2.66 -4.12 34.54
CA ARG A 541 2.82 -2.87 33.77
C ARG A 541 4.25 -2.35 33.84
N ALA A 542 4.89 -2.40 35.02
CA ALA A 542 6.27 -1.99 35.20
C ALA A 542 7.26 -2.86 34.40
N GLN A 543 7.04 -4.18 34.26
CA GLN A 543 7.97 -5.06 33.52
C GLN A 543 8.00 -4.80 32.01
N ILE A 544 6.88 -4.39 31.39
CA ILE A 544 6.86 -4.01 29.95
C ILE A 544 6.88 -2.50 29.70
N LYS A 545 7.17 -1.69 30.73
CA LYS A 545 7.23 -0.23 30.66
C LYS A 545 8.45 0.23 29.84
N GLY A 546 8.23 0.53 28.57
CA GLY A 546 9.26 0.95 27.62
C GLY A 546 9.65 -0.11 26.58
N SER A 547 9.35 -1.39 26.85
CA SER A 547 9.64 -2.51 25.93
C SER A 547 8.39 -3.03 25.21
N GLY A 548 7.21 -2.90 25.81
CA GLY A 548 5.93 -3.25 25.19
C GLY A 548 5.77 -4.74 24.83
N ILE A 549 5.01 -5.00 23.77
CA ILE A 549 4.89 -6.33 23.16
C ILE A 549 5.73 -6.43 21.87
N GLY A 550 6.66 -7.39 21.85
CA GLY A 550 7.67 -7.51 20.79
C GLY A 550 8.77 -6.43 20.87
N THR A 551 9.97 -6.79 20.42
CA THR A 551 11.15 -5.91 20.38
C THR A 551 11.06 -4.89 19.24
N SER A 552 11.73 -3.74 19.35
CA SER A 552 11.86 -2.74 18.27
C SER A 552 12.18 -3.37 16.90
N ALA A 553 13.06 -4.36 16.85
CA ALA A 553 13.42 -5.10 15.64
C ALA A 553 12.29 -5.96 15.03
N THR A 554 11.31 -6.43 15.80
CA THR A 554 10.30 -7.41 15.37
C THR A 554 8.90 -6.82 15.11
N ARG A 555 8.54 -5.69 15.73
CA ARG A 555 7.21 -5.05 15.59
C ARG A 555 6.80 -4.84 14.12
N ALA A 556 7.73 -4.39 13.27
CA ALA A 556 7.49 -4.15 11.85
C ALA A 556 7.21 -5.44 11.04
N GLU A 557 8.04 -6.49 11.20
CA GLU A 557 7.84 -7.76 10.49
C GLU A 557 6.58 -8.49 10.99
N ILE A 558 6.16 -8.30 12.26
CA ILE A 558 4.88 -8.83 12.77
C ILE A 558 3.69 -8.22 12.03
N ILE A 559 3.64 -6.89 11.88
CA ILE A 559 2.58 -6.21 11.11
C ILE A 559 2.60 -6.68 9.64
N LYS A 560 3.80 -6.74 9.04
CA LYS A 560 4.00 -7.22 7.67
C LYS A 560 3.59 -8.67 7.46
N LYS A 561 3.85 -9.56 8.43
CA LYS A 561 3.40 -10.96 8.46
C LYS A 561 1.87 -11.04 8.52
N LEU A 562 1.22 -10.29 9.42
CA LEU A 562 -0.25 -10.25 9.53
C LEU A 562 -0.93 -9.76 8.24
N VAL A 563 -0.30 -8.82 7.52
CA VAL A 563 -0.75 -8.40 6.19
C VAL A 563 -0.49 -9.47 5.13
N ARG A 564 0.70 -10.09 5.14
CA ARG A 564 1.10 -11.15 4.19
C ARG A 564 0.19 -12.38 4.25
N ILE A 565 -0.30 -12.75 5.43
CA ILE A 565 -1.21 -13.89 5.62
C ILE A 565 -2.70 -13.52 5.51
N GLY A 566 -3.03 -12.27 5.18
CA GLY A 566 -4.41 -11.83 4.97
C GLY A 566 -5.26 -11.75 6.24
N TYR A 567 -4.66 -11.44 7.40
CA TYR A 567 -5.39 -11.17 8.64
C TYR A 567 -5.65 -9.68 8.84
N LEU A 568 -4.72 -8.84 8.38
CA LEU A 568 -4.85 -7.39 8.36
C LEU A 568 -4.71 -6.89 6.92
N HIS A 569 -5.37 -5.77 6.62
CA HIS A 569 -5.15 -4.99 5.42
C HIS A 569 -4.45 -3.68 5.78
N LEU A 570 -3.39 -3.33 5.04
CA LEU A 570 -2.69 -2.05 5.17
C LEU A 570 -2.94 -1.17 3.95
N ASN A 571 -3.66 -0.07 4.14
CA ASN A 571 -3.81 0.94 3.09
C ASN A 571 -2.50 1.73 2.92
N LYS A 572 -1.74 1.45 1.87
CA LYS A 572 -0.43 2.07 1.60
C LYS A 572 -0.44 3.61 1.51
N LYS A 573 -1.57 4.26 1.22
CA LYS A 573 -1.65 5.73 1.09
C LYS A 573 -1.94 6.42 2.42
N SER A 574 -2.86 5.88 3.22
CA SER A 574 -3.22 6.46 4.52
C SER A 574 -2.44 5.85 5.68
N GLN A 575 -1.71 4.76 5.43
CA GLN A 575 -1.11 3.86 6.42
C GLN A 575 -2.10 3.25 7.41
N ILE A 576 -3.42 3.33 7.17
CA ILE A 576 -4.46 2.74 8.02
C ILE A 576 -4.39 1.21 7.96
N LEU A 577 -4.39 0.59 9.14
CA LEU A 577 -4.62 -0.84 9.35
C LEU A 577 -6.11 -1.08 9.63
N SER A 578 -6.66 -2.10 8.98
CA SER A 578 -8.00 -2.64 9.23
C SER A 578 -7.92 -4.17 9.27
N PRO A 579 -8.79 -4.87 10.01
CA PRO A 579 -8.82 -6.32 9.94
C PRO A 579 -9.40 -6.78 8.60
N GLU A 580 -8.91 -7.91 8.09
CA GLU A 580 -9.53 -8.66 7.01
C GLU A 580 -10.60 -9.61 7.59
N VAL A 581 -11.55 -10.05 6.77
CA VAL A 581 -12.61 -11.00 7.20
C VAL A 581 -12.01 -12.27 7.82
N LEU A 582 -10.96 -12.83 7.21
CA LEU A 582 -10.25 -13.99 7.74
C LEU A 582 -9.59 -13.69 9.10
N GLY A 583 -9.06 -12.48 9.29
CA GLY A 583 -8.50 -12.03 10.56
C GLY A 583 -9.53 -11.95 11.69
N GLU A 584 -10.73 -11.44 11.40
CA GLU A 584 -11.83 -11.43 12.39
C GLU A 584 -12.33 -12.84 12.71
N MET A 585 -12.36 -13.75 11.73
CA MET A 585 -12.72 -15.15 11.99
C MET A 585 -11.64 -15.88 12.82
N VAL A 586 -10.36 -15.61 12.57
CA VAL A 586 -9.26 -16.13 13.39
C VAL A 586 -9.29 -15.55 14.80
N TYR A 587 -9.64 -14.27 14.95
CA TYR A 587 -9.89 -13.66 16.26
C TYR A 587 -10.95 -14.43 17.04
N GLU A 588 -12.09 -14.80 16.42
CA GLU A 588 -13.12 -15.60 17.11
C GLU A 588 -12.62 -16.99 17.52
N VAL A 589 -11.88 -17.69 16.64
CA VAL A 589 -11.26 -18.98 16.99
C VAL A 589 -10.37 -18.84 18.22
N VAL A 590 -9.49 -17.84 18.27
CA VAL A 590 -8.60 -17.60 19.41
C VAL A 590 -9.39 -17.20 20.65
N ASN A 591 -10.32 -16.26 20.55
CA ASN A 591 -11.14 -15.75 21.64
C ASN A 591 -11.91 -16.87 22.36
N MET A 592 -12.38 -17.86 21.59
CA MET A 592 -13.15 -18.99 22.12
C MET A 592 -12.30 -20.19 22.58
N THR A 593 -11.00 -20.20 22.30
CA THR A 593 -10.08 -21.30 22.66
C THR A 593 -9.04 -20.88 23.69
N VAL A 594 -8.26 -19.84 23.40
CA VAL A 594 -7.19 -19.28 24.23
C VAL A 594 -7.23 -17.75 24.16
N PRO A 595 -8.24 -17.09 24.76
CA PRO A 595 -8.40 -15.64 24.72
C PRO A 595 -7.20 -14.88 25.31
N ALA A 596 -6.41 -15.52 26.17
CA ALA A 596 -5.18 -14.96 26.73
C ALA A 596 -4.17 -14.51 25.65
N LEU A 597 -4.14 -15.15 24.46
CA LEU A 597 -3.28 -14.74 23.34
C LEU A 597 -3.68 -13.41 22.68
N LEU A 598 -4.89 -12.91 22.96
CA LEU A 598 -5.37 -11.62 22.45
C LEU A 598 -4.97 -10.46 23.37
N ASN A 599 -4.52 -10.74 24.60
CA ASN A 599 -4.31 -9.74 25.66
C ASN A 599 -2.80 -9.51 25.95
N PRO A 600 -2.33 -8.25 25.99
CA PRO A 600 -0.92 -7.95 26.27
C PRO A 600 -0.45 -8.39 27.67
N LYS A 601 -1.35 -8.55 28.65
CA LYS A 601 -1.05 -9.03 30.01
C LYS A 601 -0.38 -10.41 30.01
N MET A 602 -0.81 -11.32 29.12
CA MET A 602 -0.16 -12.62 28.98
C MET A 602 1.29 -12.46 28.51
N THR A 603 1.50 -11.69 27.44
CA THR A 603 2.84 -11.41 26.89
C THR A 603 3.76 -10.80 27.95
N ALA A 604 3.27 -9.83 28.74
CA ALA A 604 4.02 -9.24 29.85
C ALA A 604 4.43 -10.24 30.93
N SER A 605 3.57 -11.22 31.23
CA SER A 605 3.87 -12.27 32.23
C SER A 605 5.00 -13.21 31.79
N TRP A 606 5.08 -13.56 30.49
CA TRP A 606 6.19 -14.38 29.97
C TRP A 606 7.50 -13.56 29.94
N GLU A 607 7.45 -12.30 29.46
CA GLU A 607 8.63 -11.43 29.50
C GLU A 607 9.18 -11.22 30.92
N LYS A 608 8.32 -11.09 31.94
CA LYS A 608 8.73 -11.06 33.37
C LYS A 608 9.53 -12.32 33.77
N GLY A 609 9.14 -13.50 33.29
CA GLY A 609 9.84 -14.76 33.56
C GLY A 609 11.18 -14.86 32.83
N LEU A 610 11.22 -14.46 31.56
CA LEU A 610 12.46 -14.36 30.78
C LEU A 610 13.48 -13.39 31.41
N ASP A 611 13.01 -12.29 31.96
CA ASP A 611 13.85 -11.36 32.73
C ASP A 611 14.31 -11.95 34.06
N GLY A 612 13.45 -12.71 34.73
CA GLY A 612 13.81 -13.49 35.91
C GLY A 612 14.93 -14.51 35.63
N ILE A 613 14.90 -15.18 34.47
CA ILE A 613 15.98 -16.07 34.02
C ILE A 613 17.27 -15.28 33.81
N THR A 614 17.19 -14.13 33.13
CA THR A 614 18.35 -13.25 32.87
C THR A 614 19.01 -12.80 34.18
N ARG A 615 18.22 -12.46 35.20
CA ARG A 615 18.68 -12.04 36.53
C ARG A 615 19.07 -13.20 37.45
N GLY A 616 18.86 -14.46 37.03
CA GLY A 616 19.10 -15.66 37.85
C GLY A 616 18.10 -15.86 39.00
N THR A 617 16.99 -15.12 39.03
CA THR A 617 15.93 -15.25 40.05
C THR A 617 14.85 -16.27 39.67
N VAL A 618 14.86 -16.76 38.43
CA VAL A 618 13.99 -17.83 37.93
C VAL A 618 14.85 -18.89 37.26
N ILE A 619 14.64 -20.15 37.62
CA ILE A 619 15.28 -21.30 37.00
C ILE A 619 14.62 -21.56 35.63
N MET A 620 15.43 -21.76 34.58
CA MET A 620 14.94 -21.92 33.20
C MET A 620 14.06 -23.16 33.07
N GLU A 621 14.43 -24.23 33.76
CA GLU A 621 13.77 -25.53 33.77
C GLU A 621 12.37 -25.44 34.41
N ASP A 622 12.25 -24.85 35.61
CA ASP A 622 10.97 -24.58 36.29
C ASP A 622 10.02 -23.71 35.45
N TYR A 623 10.58 -22.77 34.70
CA TYR A 623 9.81 -21.89 33.82
C TYR A 623 9.36 -22.62 32.55
N ARG A 624 10.24 -23.45 31.97
CA ARG A 624 9.94 -24.32 30.83
C ARG A 624 8.84 -25.32 31.18
N GLU A 625 8.87 -25.94 32.35
CA GLU A 625 7.82 -26.86 32.81
C GLU A 625 6.44 -26.16 32.84
N LYS A 626 6.37 -24.97 33.46
CA LYS A 626 5.13 -24.16 33.52
C LYS A 626 4.63 -23.72 32.15
N LEU A 627 5.53 -23.40 31.22
CA LEU A 627 5.20 -23.12 29.81
C LEU A 627 4.62 -24.36 29.13
N GLU A 628 5.31 -25.49 29.22
CA GLU A 628 4.92 -26.73 28.54
C GLU A 628 3.60 -27.28 29.09
N ASP A 629 3.34 -27.16 30.40
CA ASP A 629 2.06 -27.50 31.02
C ASP A 629 0.92 -26.59 30.56
N PHE A 630 1.15 -25.28 30.46
CA PHE A 630 0.18 -24.35 29.88
C PHE A 630 -0.14 -24.73 28.43
N ILE A 631 0.88 -24.95 27.59
CA ILE A 631 0.69 -25.35 26.18
C ILE A 631 -0.03 -26.70 26.10
N ARG A 632 0.34 -27.67 26.94
CA ARG A 632 -0.27 -29.00 26.99
C ARG A 632 -1.74 -28.93 27.34
N LYS A 633 -2.08 -28.25 28.44
CA LYS A 633 -3.46 -28.04 28.90
C LYS A 633 -4.32 -27.38 27.82
N GLU A 634 -3.85 -26.26 27.26
CA GLU A 634 -4.66 -25.53 26.29
C GLU A 634 -4.75 -26.23 24.92
N THR A 635 -3.71 -26.97 24.52
CA THR A 635 -3.77 -27.80 23.30
C THR A 635 -4.75 -28.96 23.47
N LEU A 636 -4.74 -29.66 24.61
CA LEU A 636 -5.71 -30.73 24.89
C LEU A 636 -7.15 -30.19 24.98
N ASN A 637 -7.36 -29.04 25.65
CA ASN A 637 -8.64 -28.33 25.63
C ASN A 637 -9.13 -28.05 24.18
N MET A 638 -8.23 -27.60 23.30
CA MET A 638 -8.54 -27.37 21.88
C MET A 638 -8.85 -28.66 21.12
N VAL A 639 -8.15 -29.77 21.42
CA VAL A 639 -8.38 -31.08 20.77
C VAL A 639 -9.73 -31.67 21.18
N GLU A 640 -10.04 -31.67 22.47
CA GLU A 640 -11.25 -32.30 23.03
C GLU A 640 -12.54 -31.50 22.75
N ARG A 641 -12.54 -30.18 22.93
CA ARG A 641 -13.78 -29.37 22.89
C ARG A 641 -14.22 -29.07 21.46
N ASN A 642 -15.35 -29.60 21.01
CA ASN A 642 -15.90 -29.25 19.69
C ASN A 642 -16.69 -27.93 19.75
N LEU A 643 -16.03 -26.82 19.41
CA LEU A 643 -16.64 -25.48 19.39
C LEU A 643 -17.26 -25.10 18.03
N THR A 644 -17.37 -26.04 17.08
CA THR A 644 -17.77 -25.76 15.69
C THR A 644 -19.09 -25.01 15.59
N SER A 645 -20.11 -25.42 16.34
CA SER A 645 -21.45 -24.81 16.29
C SER A 645 -21.46 -23.38 16.84
N GLN A 646 -20.75 -23.13 17.94
CA GLN A 646 -20.65 -21.80 18.54
C GLN A 646 -19.78 -20.87 17.66
N LEU A 647 -18.69 -21.38 17.09
CA LEU A 647 -17.85 -20.63 16.14
C LEU A 647 -18.62 -20.25 14.89
N VAL A 648 -19.42 -21.17 14.33
CA VAL A 648 -20.31 -20.86 13.19
C VAL A 648 -21.23 -19.69 13.51
N ALA A 649 -21.83 -19.64 14.70
CA ALA A 649 -22.69 -18.53 15.10
C ALA A 649 -21.95 -17.18 15.16
N GLN A 650 -20.68 -17.16 15.62
CA GLN A 650 -19.88 -15.93 15.70
C GLN A 650 -19.32 -15.48 14.34
N ILE A 651 -18.92 -16.41 13.46
CA ILE A 651 -18.33 -16.07 12.15
C ILE A 651 -19.38 -15.86 11.05
N GLN A 652 -20.60 -16.37 11.22
CA GLN A 652 -21.66 -16.26 10.21
C GLN A 652 -22.00 -14.81 9.80
N PRO A 653 -22.10 -13.83 10.73
CA PRO A 653 -22.24 -12.40 10.38
C PRO A 653 -21.08 -11.82 9.56
N LEU A 654 -19.90 -12.46 9.57
CA LEU A 654 -18.72 -12.05 8.82
C LEU A 654 -18.65 -12.67 7.42
N THR A 655 -19.56 -13.58 7.06
CA THR A 655 -19.49 -14.31 5.78
C THR A 655 -19.94 -13.45 4.59
N GLY A 656 -19.16 -13.48 3.50
CA GLY A 656 -19.47 -12.77 2.25
C GLY A 656 -20.14 -13.67 1.20
N LYS A 657 -20.52 -13.08 0.05
CA LYS A 657 -21.17 -13.81 -1.09
C LYS A 657 -20.36 -15.01 -1.63
N GLY A 658 -19.07 -15.11 -1.34
CA GLY A 658 -18.21 -16.23 -1.74
C GLY A 658 -18.12 -17.37 -0.71
N ALA A 659 -18.79 -17.26 0.43
CA ALA A 659 -18.71 -18.22 1.52
C ALA A 659 -19.30 -19.59 1.15
N ARG A 660 -18.78 -20.65 1.77
CA ARG A 660 -19.16 -22.05 1.59
C ARG A 660 -19.35 -22.74 2.95
N GLY A 661 -19.58 -24.05 2.91
CA GLY A 661 -19.67 -24.88 4.12
C GLY A 661 -20.88 -24.54 4.99
N ILE A 662 -20.76 -24.85 6.29
CA ILE A 662 -21.83 -24.67 7.28
C ILE A 662 -22.01 -23.20 7.72
N ALA A 663 -20.94 -22.40 7.73
CA ALA A 663 -21.01 -20.98 8.09
C ALA A 663 -21.85 -20.15 7.09
N ALA A 664 -21.84 -20.52 5.81
CA ALA A 664 -22.65 -19.88 4.76
C ALA A 664 -24.16 -20.19 4.86
N LYS A 665 -24.59 -21.09 5.77
CA LYS A 665 -25.99 -21.50 5.95
C LYS A 665 -26.61 -20.85 7.20
N LYS A 666 -27.02 -19.59 7.08
CA LYS A 666 -27.77 -18.87 8.10
C LYS A 666 -29.21 -19.37 8.12
N LYS A 667 -29.67 -19.84 9.27
CA LYS A 667 -31.07 -20.18 9.53
C LYS A 667 -31.93 -18.92 9.49
N LEU A 668 -33.05 -18.96 8.75
CA LEU A 668 -33.91 -17.79 8.54
C LEU A 668 -35.10 -17.70 9.51
N GLY A 669 -35.36 -18.77 10.27
CA GLY A 669 -36.55 -18.92 11.12
C GLY A 669 -37.85 -19.16 10.35
N ILE A 670 -37.76 -19.61 9.08
CA ILE A 670 -38.90 -19.77 8.17
C ILE A 670 -38.97 -21.24 7.70
N ALA A 671 -40.17 -21.81 7.69
CA ALA A 671 -40.41 -23.17 7.18
C ALA A 671 -40.39 -23.21 5.64
N CYS A 672 -39.85 -24.29 5.09
CA CYS A 672 -39.79 -24.55 3.65
C CYS A 672 -41.19 -24.85 3.10
N PRO A 673 -41.68 -24.10 2.10
CA PRO A 673 -43.05 -24.27 1.61
C PRO A 673 -43.30 -25.58 0.82
N VAL A 674 -42.26 -26.39 0.59
CA VAL A 674 -42.33 -27.72 -0.04
C VAL A 674 -42.35 -28.86 0.99
N CYS A 675 -41.59 -28.78 2.08
CA CYS A 675 -41.38 -29.93 3.00
C CYS A 675 -41.37 -29.58 4.51
N GLY A 676 -41.66 -28.34 4.89
CA GLY A 676 -41.72 -27.89 6.28
C GLY A 676 -40.36 -27.73 6.99
N ALA A 677 -39.28 -28.30 6.45
CA ALA A 677 -37.92 -28.15 7.01
C ALA A 677 -37.42 -26.70 6.96
N GLU A 678 -36.38 -26.35 7.72
CA GLU A 678 -35.95 -24.96 7.88
C GLU A 678 -35.29 -24.37 6.61
N LEU A 679 -35.58 -23.11 6.29
CA LEU A 679 -34.90 -22.39 5.19
C LEU A 679 -33.59 -21.75 5.67
N VAL A 680 -32.58 -21.81 4.80
CA VAL A 680 -31.22 -21.30 5.04
C VAL A 680 -30.71 -20.45 3.88
N THR A 681 -29.75 -19.56 4.16
CA THR A 681 -28.92 -18.96 3.09
C THR A 681 -28.04 -20.01 2.43
N THR A 682 -27.64 -19.74 1.19
CA THR A 682 -26.74 -20.58 0.39
C THR A 682 -25.82 -19.69 -0.45
N PRO A 683 -24.71 -20.22 -1.02
CA PRO A 683 -23.81 -19.42 -1.88
C PRO A 683 -24.47 -18.88 -3.16
N PHE A 684 -25.69 -19.32 -3.48
CA PHE A 684 -26.42 -18.95 -4.69
C PHE A 684 -27.75 -18.22 -4.41
N GLY A 685 -28.05 -17.87 -3.15
CA GLY A 685 -29.33 -17.32 -2.70
C GLY A 685 -29.83 -18.01 -1.44
N TYR A 686 -31.03 -18.58 -1.48
CA TYR A 686 -31.69 -19.23 -0.33
C TYR A 686 -32.20 -20.63 -0.71
N GLY A 687 -32.35 -21.53 0.26
CA GLY A 687 -32.84 -22.89 0.00
C GLY A 687 -33.19 -23.68 1.25
N CYS A 688 -33.74 -24.87 1.03
CA CYS A 688 -34.13 -25.79 2.09
C CYS A 688 -32.89 -26.41 2.80
N SER A 689 -32.94 -26.55 4.12
CA SER A 689 -31.90 -27.26 4.90
C SER A 689 -31.70 -28.70 4.40
N ASN A 690 -32.80 -29.35 4.00
CA ASN A 690 -32.85 -30.72 3.47
C ASN A 690 -32.70 -30.78 1.94
N TYR A 691 -32.03 -29.79 1.34
CA TYR A 691 -31.82 -29.76 -0.11
C TYR A 691 -30.87 -30.89 -0.57
N LYS A 692 -31.32 -31.65 -1.57
CA LYS A 692 -30.54 -32.67 -2.27
C LYS A 692 -30.71 -32.51 -3.78
N LYS A 693 -29.68 -32.90 -4.54
CA LYS A 693 -29.62 -32.75 -6.00
C LYS A 693 -30.00 -34.03 -6.73
N ASP A 694 -29.75 -35.17 -6.11
CA ASP A 694 -30.45 -36.43 -6.36
C ASP A 694 -31.88 -36.34 -5.83
N SER A 695 -32.84 -36.97 -6.51
CA SER A 695 -34.29 -36.84 -6.28
C SER A 695 -34.80 -37.41 -4.95
N THR A 696 -33.93 -37.61 -3.96
CA THR A 696 -34.21 -38.20 -2.63
C THR A 696 -34.41 -37.16 -1.53
N GLY A 697 -34.49 -35.88 -1.87
CA GLY A 697 -34.67 -34.77 -0.92
C GLY A 697 -35.37 -33.56 -1.53
N CYS A 698 -35.43 -32.45 -0.78
CA CYS A 698 -36.24 -31.30 -1.17
C CYS A 698 -35.55 -30.45 -2.25
N GLY A 699 -36.15 -30.30 -3.42
CA GLY A 699 -35.59 -29.49 -4.52
C GLY A 699 -35.69 -27.96 -4.35
N PHE A 700 -36.12 -27.45 -3.19
CA PHE A 700 -36.43 -26.02 -3.03
C PHE A 700 -35.19 -25.14 -2.86
N SER A 701 -34.95 -24.26 -3.84
CA SER A 701 -33.93 -23.21 -3.82
C SER A 701 -34.34 -22.01 -4.67
N ILE A 702 -34.09 -20.80 -4.17
CA ILE A 702 -34.33 -19.52 -4.87
C ILE A 702 -33.00 -18.77 -4.96
N GLY A 703 -32.52 -18.54 -6.18
CA GLY A 703 -31.29 -17.77 -6.43
C GLY A 703 -31.55 -16.40 -7.04
N THR A 704 -30.57 -15.86 -7.78
CA THR A 704 -30.72 -14.61 -8.55
C THR A 704 -31.88 -14.71 -9.55
N ILE A 705 -32.89 -13.85 -9.41
CA ILE A 705 -34.08 -13.80 -10.28
C ILE A 705 -33.88 -12.67 -11.29
N ALA A 706 -33.89 -13.00 -12.58
CA ALA A 706 -33.72 -12.04 -13.68
C ALA A 706 -32.54 -11.05 -13.47
N GLY A 707 -31.42 -11.51 -12.91
CA GLY A 707 -30.24 -10.68 -12.65
C GLY A 707 -30.29 -9.79 -11.40
N ARG A 708 -31.32 -9.93 -10.53
CA ARG A 708 -31.39 -9.33 -9.20
C ARG A 708 -31.28 -10.43 -8.12
N ASP A 709 -30.45 -10.19 -7.12
CA ASP A 709 -30.45 -10.98 -5.88
C ASP A 709 -31.52 -10.42 -4.92
N LEU A 710 -32.19 -11.28 -4.16
CA LEU A 710 -33.11 -10.86 -3.09
C LEU A 710 -32.37 -10.65 -1.76
N SER A 711 -32.77 -9.62 -1.02
CA SER A 711 -32.42 -9.44 0.39
C SER A 711 -33.11 -10.48 1.28
N GLU A 712 -32.69 -10.60 2.53
CA GLU A 712 -33.30 -11.55 3.47
C GLU A 712 -34.77 -11.19 3.77
N GLU A 713 -35.10 -9.89 3.76
CA GLU A 713 -36.45 -9.37 3.99
C GLU A 713 -37.34 -9.61 2.77
N GLU A 714 -36.88 -9.28 1.56
CA GLU A 714 -37.59 -9.57 0.31
C GLU A 714 -37.85 -11.08 0.15
N PHE A 715 -36.87 -11.91 0.49
CA PHE A 715 -37.05 -13.37 0.49
C PHE A 715 -38.03 -13.82 1.58
N ARG A 716 -37.91 -13.30 2.81
CA ARG A 716 -38.82 -13.63 3.91
C ARG A 716 -40.26 -13.35 3.52
N ASP A 717 -40.54 -12.17 2.96
CA ASP A 717 -41.86 -11.77 2.48
C ASP A 717 -42.39 -12.69 1.38
N LEU A 718 -41.58 -13.01 0.36
CA LEU A 718 -41.97 -13.93 -0.71
C LEU A 718 -42.42 -15.30 -0.16
N ILE A 719 -41.79 -15.80 0.91
CA ILE A 719 -42.15 -17.09 1.51
C ILE A 719 -43.33 -16.98 2.47
N THR A 720 -43.35 -16.00 3.37
CA THR A 720 -44.35 -15.93 4.46
C THR A 720 -45.64 -15.23 4.05
N LYS A 721 -45.56 -14.19 3.20
CA LYS A 721 -46.72 -13.48 2.64
C LYS A 721 -47.16 -14.08 1.29
N GLY A 722 -46.34 -14.95 0.70
CA GLY A 722 -46.53 -15.49 -0.66
C GLY A 722 -46.24 -14.48 -1.78
N ARG A 723 -45.84 -13.25 -1.43
CA ARG A 723 -45.66 -12.11 -2.33
C ARG A 723 -44.68 -11.09 -1.75
N THR A 724 -43.92 -10.42 -2.62
CA THR A 724 -43.13 -9.23 -2.26
C THR A 724 -43.86 -7.93 -2.61
N ASP A 725 -43.41 -6.81 -2.04
CA ASP A 725 -43.68 -5.49 -2.61
C ASP A 725 -43.10 -5.37 -4.04
N VAL A 726 -43.38 -4.26 -4.73
CA VAL A 726 -42.84 -4.00 -6.08
C VAL A 726 -41.33 -3.76 -5.98
N LEU A 727 -40.53 -4.71 -6.47
CA LEU A 727 -39.08 -4.65 -6.43
C LEU A 727 -38.50 -4.15 -7.76
N ASP A 728 -37.53 -3.26 -7.66
CA ASP A 728 -36.90 -2.59 -8.79
C ASP A 728 -35.75 -3.38 -9.41
N GLY A 729 -35.40 -3.07 -10.67
CA GLY A 729 -34.10 -3.45 -11.23
C GLY A 729 -33.93 -4.90 -11.72
N PHE A 730 -35.00 -5.68 -11.83
CA PHE A 730 -34.99 -6.94 -12.59
C PHE A 730 -34.61 -6.67 -14.06
N VAL A 731 -33.86 -7.57 -14.68
CA VAL A 731 -33.33 -7.42 -16.05
C VAL A 731 -33.97 -8.45 -16.98
N SER A 732 -34.77 -7.96 -17.91
CA SER A 732 -35.42 -8.81 -18.94
C SER A 732 -34.41 -9.44 -19.90
N LYS A 733 -34.83 -10.47 -20.66
CA LYS A 733 -34.04 -11.08 -21.74
C LYS A 733 -33.51 -10.06 -22.78
N SER A 734 -34.14 -8.88 -22.88
CA SER A 734 -33.72 -7.76 -23.73
C SER A 734 -32.69 -6.80 -23.09
N LYS A 735 -32.14 -7.14 -21.91
CA LYS A 735 -31.27 -6.30 -21.07
C LYS A 735 -31.88 -4.99 -20.57
N LYS A 736 -33.21 -4.84 -20.63
CA LYS A 736 -33.95 -3.71 -20.04
C LYS A 736 -34.32 -4.00 -18.58
N LYS A 737 -34.18 -3.00 -17.72
CA LYS A 737 -34.67 -3.03 -16.34
C LYS A 737 -36.19 -2.89 -16.27
N PHE A 738 -36.85 -3.52 -15.31
CA PHE A 738 -38.28 -3.38 -15.02
C PHE A 738 -38.57 -3.58 -13.52
N PRO A 739 -39.62 -2.93 -12.96
CA PRO A 739 -40.15 -3.21 -11.63
C PRO A 739 -41.24 -4.28 -11.68
N ALA A 740 -41.32 -5.11 -10.65
CA ALA A 740 -42.39 -6.10 -10.47
C ALA A 740 -42.48 -6.58 -9.02
N ALA A 741 -43.67 -7.00 -8.56
CA ALA A 741 -43.75 -7.88 -7.40
C ALA A 741 -43.37 -9.31 -7.81
N LEU A 742 -42.82 -10.09 -6.89
CA LEU A 742 -42.69 -11.54 -7.05
C LEU A 742 -43.83 -12.22 -6.31
N VAL A 743 -44.43 -13.25 -6.92
CA VAL A 743 -45.48 -14.07 -6.30
C VAL A 743 -45.09 -15.55 -6.35
N LEU A 744 -45.34 -16.23 -5.24
CA LEU A 744 -45.09 -17.66 -5.07
C LEU A 744 -46.31 -18.46 -5.55
N GLN A 745 -46.17 -19.20 -6.65
CA GLN A 745 -47.24 -20.03 -7.22
C GLN A 745 -46.92 -21.52 -7.04
N LYS A 746 -47.96 -22.34 -6.91
CA LYS A 746 -47.88 -23.81 -6.97
C LYS A 746 -48.52 -24.27 -8.28
N ASP A 747 -47.83 -25.13 -9.02
CA ASP A 747 -48.41 -25.81 -10.17
C ASP A 747 -49.26 -27.03 -9.75
N GLU A 748 -49.92 -27.69 -10.70
CA GLU A 748 -50.83 -28.83 -10.48
C GLU A 748 -50.12 -30.06 -9.88
N GLU A 749 -48.79 -30.12 -9.97
CA GLU A 749 -47.93 -31.16 -9.39
C GLU A 749 -47.43 -30.78 -7.98
N GLY A 750 -47.86 -29.62 -7.45
CA GLY A 750 -47.48 -29.10 -6.13
C GLY A 750 -46.11 -28.45 -6.06
N LYS A 751 -45.43 -28.27 -7.20
CA LYS A 751 -44.10 -27.69 -7.31
C LYS A 751 -44.19 -26.16 -7.36
N ILE A 752 -43.21 -25.53 -6.72
CA ILE A 752 -43.23 -24.08 -6.47
C ILE A 752 -42.47 -23.35 -7.57
N ASN A 753 -43.15 -22.41 -8.22
CA ASN A 753 -42.59 -21.51 -9.21
C ASN A 753 -42.76 -20.05 -8.75
N ILE A 754 -41.85 -19.17 -9.17
CA ILE A 754 -41.94 -17.74 -8.90
C ILE A 754 -42.39 -17.05 -10.18
N SER A 755 -43.51 -16.34 -10.11
CA SER A 755 -44.01 -15.49 -11.20
C SER A 755 -43.75 -14.01 -10.89
N PHE A 756 -43.66 -13.20 -11.94
CA PHE A 756 -43.71 -11.75 -11.80
C PHE A 756 -45.17 -11.32 -11.80
N ASP A 757 -45.60 -10.64 -10.75
CA ASP A 757 -46.93 -10.05 -10.68
C ASP A 757 -46.84 -8.52 -10.89
N PHE A 758 -47.55 -8.09 -11.93
CA PHE A 758 -47.64 -6.69 -12.35
C PHE A 758 -48.99 -6.05 -11.95
N SER A 759 -49.88 -6.78 -11.25
CA SER A 759 -51.19 -6.27 -10.80
C SER A 759 -51.10 -5.10 -9.82
N ALA A 760 -50.06 -5.08 -8.98
CA ALA A 760 -49.76 -3.99 -8.06
C ALA A 760 -48.89 -2.88 -8.69
N ASN A 761 -48.50 -3.01 -9.96
CA ASN A 761 -48.01 -1.87 -10.71
C ASN A 761 -49.26 -1.08 -11.16
N GLU A 762 -49.75 -0.19 -10.30
CA GLU A 762 -50.86 0.70 -10.65
C GLU A 762 -50.56 1.40 -12.00
N PRO A 763 -51.47 1.31 -12.99
CA PRO A 763 -51.27 2.00 -14.25
C PRO A 763 -51.31 3.50 -14.00
N GLN A 764 -50.16 4.17 -14.05
CA GLN A 764 -50.09 5.63 -13.89
C GLN A 764 -50.92 6.30 -14.98
N VAL A 765 -52.09 6.80 -14.57
CA VAL A 765 -53.00 7.60 -15.40
C VAL A 765 -52.27 8.89 -15.78
N VAL A 766 -52.32 9.23 -17.07
CA VAL A 766 -51.76 10.49 -17.56
C VAL A 766 -52.81 11.57 -17.35
N GLU A 767 -52.65 12.35 -16.28
CA GLU A 767 -53.59 13.42 -15.93
C GLU A 767 -53.75 14.44 -17.07
N GLY A 768 -54.98 14.97 -17.20
CA GLY A 768 -55.30 16.04 -18.15
C GLY A 768 -55.58 15.61 -19.60
N ILE A 769 -55.49 14.32 -19.95
CA ILE A 769 -55.79 13.84 -21.31
C ILE A 769 -56.76 12.66 -21.33
N LYS A 770 -57.67 12.65 -22.32
CA LYS A 770 -58.63 11.57 -22.56
C LYS A 770 -58.36 10.91 -23.92
N CYS A 771 -58.75 9.64 -24.04
CA CYS A 771 -58.56 8.85 -25.24
C CYS A 771 -59.30 9.47 -26.45
N PRO A 772 -58.62 9.79 -27.56
CA PRO A 772 -59.25 10.42 -28.73
C PRO A 772 -60.17 9.46 -29.50
N SER A 773 -60.14 8.15 -29.22
CA SER A 773 -61.04 7.16 -29.83
C SER A 773 -62.30 6.87 -29.01
N CYS A 774 -62.30 7.01 -27.67
CA CYS A 774 -63.45 6.63 -26.82
C CYS A 774 -63.71 7.49 -25.56
N GLY A 775 -62.89 8.50 -25.28
CA GLY A 775 -63.04 9.37 -24.10
C GLY A 775 -62.57 8.79 -22.75
N GLY A 776 -62.20 7.51 -22.67
CA GLY A 776 -61.63 6.90 -21.46
C GLY A 776 -60.23 7.41 -21.11
N ASP A 777 -59.75 7.14 -19.89
CA ASP A 777 -58.42 7.56 -19.45
C ASP A 777 -57.27 6.92 -20.25
N ILE A 778 -56.13 7.61 -20.28
CA ILE A 778 -54.89 7.11 -20.90
C ILE A 778 -53.93 6.70 -19.78
N VAL A 779 -53.38 5.49 -19.87
CA VAL A 779 -52.46 4.93 -18.87
C VAL A 779 -51.07 4.66 -19.45
N THR A 780 -50.05 4.85 -18.61
CA THR A 780 -48.66 4.56 -18.93
C THR A 780 -48.37 3.07 -18.77
N THR A 781 -47.63 2.48 -19.73
CA THR A 781 -47.25 1.05 -19.73
C THR A 781 -45.79 0.86 -20.11
N ALA A 782 -45.24 -0.33 -19.87
CA ALA A 782 -43.89 -0.71 -20.30
C ALA A 782 -43.64 -0.64 -21.83
N TYR A 783 -44.71 -0.51 -22.64
CA TYR A 783 -44.66 -0.49 -24.11
C TYR A 783 -44.99 0.87 -24.73
N GLY A 784 -45.39 1.87 -23.92
CA GLY A 784 -45.91 3.16 -24.36
C GLY A 784 -47.20 3.53 -23.62
N PHE A 785 -48.09 4.27 -24.26
CA PHE A 785 -49.36 4.69 -23.68
C PHE A 785 -50.54 3.93 -24.33
N ARG A 786 -51.64 3.72 -23.62
CA ARG A 786 -52.88 3.15 -24.18
C ARG A 786 -54.11 3.65 -23.45
N CYS A 787 -55.28 3.50 -24.06
CA CYS A 787 -56.54 3.69 -23.35
C CYS A 787 -56.73 2.64 -22.24
N ILE A 788 -57.39 3.03 -21.14
CA ILE A 788 -57.82 2.14 -20.06
C ILE A 788 -58.85 1.09 -20.53
N HIS A 789 -59.62 1.39 -21.58
CA HIS A 789 -60.58 0.47 -22.21
C HIS A 789 -59.98 -0.36 -23.37
N TYR A 790 -58.64 -0.45 -23.45
CA TYR A 790 -57.95 -1.26 -24.45
C TYR A 790 -57.90 -2.73 -24.04
N ASP A 791 -58.59 -3.59 -24.80
CA ASP A 791 -58.62 -5.04 -24.61
C ASP A 791 -58.46 -5.76 -25.95
N ARG A 792 -57.31 -6.42 -26.16
CA ARG A 792 -56.96 -7.04 -27.46
C ARG A 792 -57.83 -8.25 -27.80
N GLU A 793 -58.56 -8.80 -26.84
CA GLU A 793 -59.37 -10.02 -27.02
C GLU A 793 -60.88 -9.73 -27.21
N LYS A 794 -61.29 -8.45 -27.17
CA LYS A 794 -62.67 -8.02 -27.43
C LYS A 794 -62.73 -7.11 -28.65
N GLU A 795 -63.55 -7.47 -29.64
CA GLU A 795 -63.74 -6.68 -30.88
C GLU A 795 -64.31 -5.27 -30.60
N ASP A 796 -65.17 -5.11 -29.60
CA ASP A 796 -65.78 -3.83 -29.23
C ASP A 796 -64.90 -2.95 -28.31
N SER A 797 -63.62 -3.28 -28.10
CA SER A 797 -62.75 -2.52 -27.19
C SER A 797 -62.08 -1.32 -27.86
N CYS A 798 -61.58 -0.37 -27.05
CA CYS A 798 -60.89 0.78 -27.59
C CYS A 798 -59.45 0.44 -28.02
N ASP A 799 -59.18 0.49 -29.32
CA ASP A 799 -57.88 0.13 -29.90
C ASP A 799 -56.75 1.18 -29.77
N PHE A 800 -57.01 2.31 -29.12
CA PHE A 800 -56.06 3.41 -29.02
C PHE A 800 -54.82 3.04 -28.19
N SER A 801 -53.68 2.96 -28.87
CA SER A 801 -52.38 2.72 -28.24
C SER A 801 -51.25 3.44 -28.99
N VAL A 802 -50.32 4.01 -28.23
CA VAL A 802 -49.19 4.81 -28.70
C VAL A 802 -47.90 4.18 -28.21
N GLY A 803 -47.40 3.24 -29.01
CA GLY A 803 -46.16 2.50 -28.76
C GLY A 803 -44.89 3.22 -29.24
N LYS A 804 -43.86 2.43 -29.55
CA LYS A 804 -42.58 2.94 -30.08
C LYS A 804 -42.67 3.25 -31.58
N ILE A 805 -42.56 4.51 -31.96
CA ILE A 805 -42.65 5.01 -33.34
C ILE A 805 -41.24 5.23 -33.90
N ALA A 806 -40.86 4.52 -34.96
CA ALA A 806 -39.54 4.61 -35.61
C ALA A 806 -38.34 4.66 -34.63
N GLU A 807 -38.31 3.69 -33.70
CA GLU A 807 -37.36 3.57 -32.58
C GLU A 807 -37.40 4.66 -31.49
N LYS A 808 -38.35 5.59 -31.51
CA LYS A 808 -38.59 6.58 -30.43
C LYS A 808 -39.84 6.22 -29.61
N SER A 809 -39.79 6.49 -28.31
CA SER A 809 -40.96 6.52 -27.44
C SER A 809 -41.29 7.98 -27.15
N LEU A 810 -42.57 8.32 -27.13
CA LEU A 810 -43.05 9.64 -26.72
C LEU A 810 -42.93 9.80 -25.20
N ASN A 811 -42.77 11.04 -24.72
CA ASN A 811 -42.95 11.39 -23.31
C ASN A 811 -44.40 11.90 -23.08
N VAL A 812 -44.77 12.14 -21.82
CA VAL A 812 -46.11 12.62 -21.46
C VAL A 812 -46.46 13.93 -22.16
N SER A 813 -45.59 14.94 -22.13
CA SER A 813 -45.82 16.24 -22.79
C SER A 813 -46.07 16.10 -24.31
N GLN A 814 -45.30 15.27 -25.00
CA GLN A 814 -45.47 15.03 -26.44
C GLN A 814 -46.74 14.25 -26.75
N LEU A 815 -47.16 13.35 -25.86
CA LEU A 815 -48.45 12.66 -25.99
C LEU A 815 -49.61 13.65 -25.78
N THR A 816 -49.51 14.53 -24.79
CA THR A 816 -50.49 15.60 -24.55
C THR A 816 -50.60 16.53 -25.75
N GLU A 817 -49.48 16.98 -26.33
CA GLU A 817 -49.52 17.76 -27.59
C GLU A 817 -50.21 16.97 -28.72
N LEU A 818 -49.87 15.70 -28.93
CA LEU A 818 -50.46 14.88 -30.00
C LEU A 818 -51.97 14.67 -29.84
N VAL A 819 -52.44 14.47 -28.61
CA VAL A 819 -53.86 14.19 -28.30
C VAL A 819 -54.69 15.46 -28.22
N THR A 820 -54.16 16.54 -27.64
CA THR A 820 -54.89 17.81 -27.44
C THR A 820 -54.81 18.72 -28.67
N ASN A 821 -53.65 18.81 -29.32
CA ASN A 821 -53.43 19.73 -30.45
C ASN A 821 -53.50 19.02 -31.81
N GLY A 822 -53.69 17.69 -31.83
CA GLY A 822 -53.66 16.85 -33.03
C GLY A 822 -52.26 16.67 -33.66
N ARG A 823 -51.24 17.39 -33.17
CA ARG A 823 -49.88 17.42 -33.70
C ARG A 823 -48.85 17.71 -32.60
N THR A 824 -47.70 17.03 -32.64
CA THR A 824 -46.54 17.34 -31.76
C THR A 824 -45.67 18.45 -32.30
N GLY A 825 -44.87 19.08 -31.44
CA GLY A 825 -43.65 19.77 -31.86
C GLY A 825 -42.66 18.85 -32.61
N THR A 826 -41.58 19.41 -33.15
CA THR A 826 -40.57 18.65 -33.91
C THR A 826 -39.83 17.64 -33.05
N ILE A 827 -40.06 16.35 -33.30
CA ILE A 827 -39.38 15.24 -32.61
C ILE A 827 -38.19 14.77 -33.46
N ARG A 828 -37.00 14.79 -32.84
CA ARG A 828 -35.73 14.62 -33.56
C ARG A 828 -35.12 13.22 -33.42
N GLY A 829 -34.56 12.72 -34.51
CA GLY A 829 -33.79 11.48 -34.59
C GLY A 829 -34.63 10.20 -34.56
N PHE A 830 -35.80 10.20 -35.19
CA PHE A 830 -36.46 8.96 -35.64
C PHE A 830 -35.54 8.17 -36.58
N LYS A 831 -35.75 6.87 -36.71
CA LYS A 831 -34.93 5.99 -37.57
C LYS A 831 -35.79 5.24 -38.56
N SER A 832 -35.52 5.41 -39.85
CA SER A 832 -36.24 4.71 -40.92
C SER A 832 -35.88 3.23 -40.97
N LYS A 833 -36.68 2.44 -41.71
CA LYS A 833 -36.41 1.01 -41.96
C LYS A 833 -35.02 0.76 -42.56
N ASN A 834 -34.46 1.74 -43.28
CA ASN A 834 -33.13 1.68 -43.90
C ASN A 834 -32.02 2.25 -42.98
N GLY A 835 -32.28 2.43 -41.69
CA GLY A 835 -31.31 2.86 -40.67
C GLY A 835 -30.94 4.35 -40.70
N LYS A 836 -31.43 5.14 -41.67
CA LYS A 836 -31.19 6.59 -41.73
C LYS A 836 -32.01 7.31 -40.66
N ARG A 837 -31.42 8.32 -40.01
CA ARG A 837 -32.13 9.17 -39.06
C ARG A 837 -32.83 10.34 -39.75
N PHE A 838 -33.99 10.73 -39.23
CA PHE A 838 -34.77 11.87 -39.68
C PHE A 838 -35.48 12.55 -38.50
N ASP A 839 -35.90 13.79 -38.70
CA ASP A 839 -36.69 14.57 -37.75
C ASP A 839 -38.09 14.75 -38.35
N ALA A 840 -39.13 14.71 -37.53
CA ALA A 840 -40.53 14.81 -37.97
C ALA A 840 -41.42 15.35 -36.84
N CYS A 841 -42.52 16.00 -37.19
CA CYS A 841 -43.66 16.13 -36.28
C CYS A 841 -44.53 14.86 -36.40
N LEU A 842 -45.32 14.54 -35.39
CA LEU A 842 -46.33 13.49 -35.47
C LEU A 842 -47.71 14.13 -35.51
N CYS A 843 -48.57 13.66 -36.40
CA CYS A 843 -49.97 14.07 -36.49
C CYS A 843 -50.89 12.90 -36.17
N LEU A 844 -52.01 13.19 -35.50
CA LEU A 844 -53.09 12.25 -35.26
C LEU A 844 -54.20 12.48 -36.29
N GLU A 845 -54.40 11.49 -37.17
CA GLU A 845 -55.42 11.52 -38.21
C GLU A 845 -56.44 10.39 -37.98
N LYS A 846 -57.60 10.45 -38.63
CA LYS A 846 -58.53 9.32 -38.70
C LYS A 846 -58.34 8.58 -40.03
N ASP A 847 -58.32 7.26 -39.97
CA ASP A 847 -58.35 6.43 -41.18
C ASP A 847 -59.77 6.27 -41.75
N GLU A 848 -59.91 5.53 -42.85
CA GLU A 848 -61.16 5.30 -43.57
C GLU A 848 -62.25 4.60 -42.72
N ASN A 849 -61.86 3.97 -41.60
CA ASN A 849 -62.77 3.34 -40.63
C ASN A 849 -63.01 4.22 -39.39
N GLY A 850 -62.53 5.48 -39.39
CA GLY A 850 -62.69 6.43 -38.29
C GLY A 850 -61.71 6.27 -37.13
N LYS A 851 -60.73 5.35 -37.24
CA LYS A 851 -59.76 5.03 -36.18
C LYS A 851 -58.60 6.02 -36.15
N ALA A 852 -58.18 6.40 -34.95
CA ALA A 852 -57.07 7.34 -34.75
C ALA A 852 -55.71 6.67 -35.06
N VAL A 853 -55.02 7.18 -36.08
CA VAL A 853 -53.71 6.70 -36.56
C VAL A 853 -52.67 7.82 -36.52
N ILE A 854 -51.42 7.48 -36.22
CA ILE A 854 -50.33 8.46 -36.14
C ILE A 854 -49.52 8.44 -37.45
N LYS A 855 -49.42 9.59 -38.12
CA LYS A 855 -48.59 9.80 -39.31
C LYS A 855 -47.42 10.74 -39.03
N PHE A 856 -46.37 10.66 -39.85
CA PHE A 856 -45.26 11.61 -39.83
C PHE A 856 -45.62 12.84 -40.67
N ASP A 857 -45.48 14.01 -40.08
CA ASP A 857 -45.55 15.29 -40.76
C ASP A 857 -44.13 15.84 -40.94
N PHE A 858 -43.74 16.03 -42.20
CA PHE A 858 -42.43 16.51 -42.60
C PHE A 858 -42.43 17.97 -43.03
N GLU A 859 -43.61 18.57 -43.24
CA GLU A 859 -43.76 19.94 -43.73
C GLU A 859 -43.61 20.95 -42.59
N HIS A 860 -44.05 20.59 -41.39
CA HIS A 860 -44.00 21.42 -40.19
C HIS A 860 -42.75 21.17 -39.31
N VAL A 861 -41.70 20.60 -39.89
CA VAL A 861 -40.43 20.31 -39.19
C VAL A 861 -39.59 21.58 -39.11
N GLU A 862 -39.36 22.08 -37.89
CA GLU A 862 -38.54 23.26 -37.69
C GLU A 862 -37.08 23.01 -38.10
N ALA A 863 -36.67 23.62 -39.21
CA ALA A 863 -35.29 23.64 -39.65
C ALA A 863 -34.41 24.30 -38.57
N LYS A 864 -33.47 23.54 -38.00
CA LYS A 864 -32.61 24.05 -36.93
C LYS A 864 -31.64 25.09 -37.49
N LYS A 865 -31.95 26.38 -37.30
CA LYS A 865 -31.09 27.51 -37.65
C LYS A 865 -29.80 27.49 -36.83
N VAL A 866 -28.66 27.68 -37.49
CA VAL A 866 -27.38 27.94 -36.81
C VAL A 866 -27.30 29.44 -36.58
N LYS A 867 -27.46 29.87 -35.32
CA LYS A 867 -27.40 31.29 -34.97
C LYS A 867 -26.01 31.87 -35.27
N ASP A 868 -25.96 33.19 -35.42
CA ASP A 868 -24.74 34.02 -35.44
C ASP A 868 -23.79 33.81 -36.65
N VAL A 869 -24.26 33.15 -37.72
CA VAL A 869 -23.51 32.99 -38.98
C VAL A 869 -24.42 33.10 -40.21
N VAL A 870 -23.85 33.62 -41.29
CA VAL A 870 -24.52 33.85 -42.58
C VAL A 870 -23.83 33.08 -43.71
N CYS A 871 -24.56 32.86 -44.80
CA CYS A 871 -24.06 32.18 -45.98
C CYS A 871 -22.99 33.02 -46.72
N PRO A 872 -21.78 32.48 -46.98
CA PRO A 872 -20.71 33.22 -47.61
C PRO A 872 -20.90 33.43 -49.13
N LEU A 873 -22.00 32.92 -49.71
CA LEU A 873 -22.37 33.13 -51.12
C LEU A 873 -23.51 34.13 -51.32
N CYS A 874 -24.36 34.39 -50.32
CA CYS A 874 -25.55 35.24 -50.49
C CYS A 874 -26.04 35.98 -49.22
N GLY A 875 -25.37 35.85 -48.07
CA GLY A 875 -25.78 36.47 -46.81
C GLY A 875 -26.99 35.85 -46.11
N GLY A 876 -27.69 34.89 -46.72
CA GLY A 876 -28.84 34.20 -46.11
C GLY A 876 -28.49 33.32 -44.91
N GLU A 877 -29.48 32.99 -44.08
CA GLU A 877 -29.30 32.13 -42.89
C GLU A 877 -28.75 30.72 -43.23
N ILE A 878 -28.14 30.07 -42.24
CA ILE A 878 -27.65 28.69 -42.32
C ILE A 878 -28.55 27.77 -41.49
N VAL A 879 -29.01 26.68 -42.11
CA VAL A 879 -29.86 25.65 -41.49
C VAL A 879 -29.18 24.28 -41.46
N GLN A 880 -29.38 23.53 -40.38
CA GLN A 880 -28.96 22.14 -40.29
C GLN A 880 -29.95 21.24 -41.04
N THR A 881 -29.44 20.36 -41.89
CA THR A 881 -30.22 19.39 -42.67
C THR A 881 -29.79 17.96 -42.33
N PRO A 882 -30.55 16.92 -42.72
CA PRO A 882 -30.15 15.52 -42.52
C PRO A 882 -28.81 15.11 -43.19
N PHE A 883 -28.29 15.95 -44.10
CA PHE A 883 -27.08 15.68 -44.89
C PHE A 883 -25.89 16.60 -44.53
N GLY A 884 -26.07 17.57 -43.64
CA GLY A 884 -25.05 18.54 -43.26
C GLY A 884 -25.66 19.89 -42.86
N PHE A 885 -25.08 20.98 -43.34
CA PHE A 885 -25.61 22.34 -43.18
C PHE A 885 -25.74 23.00 -44.55
N GLY A 886 -26.74 23.86 -44.75
CA GLY A 886 -27.00 24.52 -46.04
C GLY A 886 -27.58 25.92 -45.86
N CYS A 887 -27.57 26.70 -46.93
CA CYS A 887 -28.23 28.01 -46.92
C CYS A 887 -29.76 27.86 -46.95
N ALA A 888 -30.47 28.66 -46.15
CA ALA A 888 -31.93 28.75 -46.17
C ALA A 888 -32.48 29.23 -47.53
N ASN A 889 -31.70 30.02 -48.28
CA ASN A 889 -32.05 30.54 -49.61
C ASN A 889 -31.74 29.53 -50.75
N TYR A 890 -31.59 28.24 -50.43
CA TYR A 890 -31.46 27.15 -51.41
C TYR A 890 -32.84 26.70 -51.87
N SER A 891 -33.09 26.70 -53.18
CA SER A 891 -34.26 26.05 -53.78
C SER A 891 -33.81 25.04 -54.84
N LYS A 892 -34.37 23.83 -54.79
CA LYS A 892 -34.08 22.80 -55.79
C LYS A 892 -34.58 23.21 -57.18
N GLU A 893 -35.70 23.93 -57.23
CA GLU A 893 -36.46 24.30 -58.43
C GLU A 893 -35.94 25.58 -59.10
N ASN A 894 -35.32 26.49 -58.36
CA ASN A 894 -34.72 27.70 -58.93
C ASN A 894 -33.20 27.50 -59.20
N PRO A 895 -32.74 27.53 -60.47
CA PRO A 895 -31.32 27.41 -60.83
C PRO A 895 -30.43 28.48 -60.19
N GLU A 896 -30.92 29.72 -60.05
CA GLU A 896 -30.16 30.87 -59.54
C GLU A 896 -30.11 30.93 -58.00
N SER A 897 -30.83 30.05 -57.31
CA SER A 897 -30.84 30.01 -55.85
C SER A 897 -29.48 29.59 -55.27
N CYS A 898 -29.23 29.97 -54.01
CA CYS A 898 -27.90 29.80 -53.41
C CYS A 898 -27.55 28.32 -53.17
N ARG A 899 -26.51 27.82 -53.86
CA ARG A 899 -26.06 26.42 -53.78
C ARG A 899 -25.07 26.10 -52.64
N PHE A 900 -24.93 26.99 -51.64
CA PHE A 900 -23.99 26.77 -50.54
C PHE A 900 -24.42 25.62 -49.62
N SER A 901 -23.52 24.63 -49.44
CA SER A 901 -23.73 23.53 -48.49
C SER A 901 -22.40 23.01 -47.92
N ILE A 902 -22.46 22.53 -46.68
CA ILE A 902 -21.38 21.92 -45.90
C ILE A 902 -21.82 20.49 -45.58
N GLY A 903 -21.37 19.54 -46.41
CA GLY A 903 -21.69 18.12 -46.28
C GLY A 903 -20.69 17.32 -45.45
N LYS A 904 -20.81 15.98 -45.53
CA LYS A 904 -19.87 15.02 -44.92
C LYS A 904 -18.52 15.03 -45.68
N MET A 905 -17.41 15.16 -44.96
CA MET A 905 -16.07 15.27 -45.52
C MET A 905 -15.15 14.16 -44.96
N ALA A 906 -14.53 13.35 -45.82
CA ALA A 906 -13.69 12.18 -45.44
C ALA A 906 -14.25 11.31 -44.30
N GLU A 907 -15.49 10.84 -44.48
CA GLU A 907 -16.29 10.05 -43.52
C GLU A 907 -16.65 10.75 -42.19
N LYS A 908 -16.31 12.03 -41.98
CA LYS A 908 -16.72 12.86 -40.83
C LYS A 908 -17.80 13.87 -41.20
N SER A 909 -18.74 14.11 -40.28
CA SER A 909 -19.64 15.27 -40.33
C SER A 909 -19.10 16.35 -39.40
N LEU A 910 -19.15 17.61 -39.83
CA LEU A 910 -18.80 18.77 -39.01
C LEU A 910 -19.87 18.99 -37.92
N THR A 911 -19.45 19.46 -36.74
CA THR A 911 -20.38 19.89 -35.69
C THR A 911 -20.86 21.32 -35.94
N GLU A 912 -21.96 21.72 -35.30
CA GLU A 912 -22.49 23.09 -35.40
C GLU A 912 -21.47 24.16 -34.97
N SER A 913 -20.69 23.89 -33.91
CA SER A 913 -19.60 24.76 -33.48
C SER A 913 -18.49 24.89 -34.52
N GLN A 914 -18.11 23.79 -35.19
CA GLN A 914 -17.11 23.80 -36.25
C GLN A 914 -17.64 24.49 -37.52
N VAL A 915 -18.93 24.37 -37.83
CA VAL A 915 -19.54 25.12 -38.94
C VAL A 915 -19.61 26.61 -38.62
N ARG A 916 -19.95 26.98 -37.39
CA ARG A 916 -19.89 28.38 -36.92
C ARG A 916 -18.47 28.93 -37.09
N GLU A 917 -17.48 28.23 -36.55
CA GLU A 917 -16.06 28.60 -36.66
C GLU A 917 -15.57 28.72 -38.11
N LEU A 918 -15.90 27.75 -38.97
CA LEU A 918 -15.58 27.77 -40.41
C LEU A 918 -16.15 28.98 -41.14
N LEU A 919 -17.37 29.40 -40.80
CA LEU A 919 -18.07 30.52 -41.43
C LEU A 919 -17.65 31.87 -40.87
N THR A 920 -17.31 31.96 -39.58
CA THR A 920 -16.80 33.19 -38.95
C THR A 920 -15.32 33.44 -39.28
N ASN A 921 -14.47 32.41 -39.18
CA ASN A 921 -13.01 32.54 -39.25
C ASN A 921 -12.43 32.07 -40.59
N GLY A 922 -13.27 31.57 -41.52
CA GLY A 922 -12.84 30.98 -42.79
C GLY A 922 -12.17 29.59 -42.69
N ARG A 923 -11.85 29.14 -41.48
CA ARG A 923 -11.23 27.85 -41.15
C ARG A 923 -11.66 27.35 -39.77
N THR A 924 -11.66 26.04 -39.57
CA THR A 924 -11.90 25.39 -38.27
C THR A 924 -10.60 25.22 -37.46
N GLY A 925 -10.73 24.95 -36.16
CA GLY A 925 -9.71 24.29 -35.36
C GLY A 925 -9.46 22.85 -35.82
N THR A 926 -8.47 22.18 -35.20
CA THR A 926 -8.00 20.85 -35.62
C THR A 926 -9.05 19.76 -35.38
N ILE A 927 -9.60 19.19 -36.46
CA ILE A 927 -10.59 18.12 -36.42
C ILE A 927 -9.88 16.77 -36.57
N ARG A 928 -10.00 15.92 -35.54
CA ARG A 928 -9.27 14.65 -35.47
C ARG A 928 -10.03 13.46 -36.05
N GLY A 929 -9.32 12.56 -36.71
CA GLY A 929 -9.81 11.26 -37.18
C GLY A 929 -10.68 11.32 -38.43
N PHE A 930 -10.33 12.16 -39.41
CA PHE A 930 -10.76 11.94 -40.80
C PHE A 930 -10.18 10.63 -41.33
N LYS A 931 -10.79 10.07 -42.38
CA LYS A 931 -10.35 8.81 -42.98
C LYS A 931 -10.09 8.99 -44.47
N SER A 932 -8.87 8.72 -44.89
CA SER A 932 -8.46 8.79 -46.31
C SER A 932 -9.12 7.66 -47.13
N LYS A 933 -9.12 7.81 -48.47
CA LYS A 933 -9.65 6.77 -49.39
C LYS A 933 -8.97 5.40 -49.23
N THR A 934 -7.76 5.36 -48.67
CA THR A 934 -6.99 4.13 -48.36
C THR A 934 -7.20 3.63 -46.92
N GLY A 935 -8.16 4.19 -46.19
CA GLY A 935 -8.53 3.77 -44.82
C GLY A 935 -7.65 4.32 -43.69
N LYS A 936 -6.51 4.95 -43.99
CA LYS A 936 -5.64 5.57 -42.98
C LYS A 936 -6.33 6.80 -42.37
N LYS A 937 -6.28 6.91 -41.04
CA LYS A 937 -6.80 8.07 -40.29
C LYS A 937 -5.81 9.24 -40.33
N PHE A 938 -6.33 10.47 -40.42
CA PHE A 938 -5.55 11.70 -40.34
C PHE A 938 -6.34 12.79 -39.62
N ASP A 939 -5.64 13.81 -39.14
CA ASP A 939 -6.21 14.99 -38.49
C ASP A 939 -6.00 16.18 -39.44
N ALA A 940 -6.99 17.08 -39.54
CA ALA A 940 -6.93 18.24 -40.43
C ALA A 940 -7.81 19.38 -39.91
N ARG A 941 -7.55 20.62 -40.36
CA ARG A 941 -8.52 21.71 -40.31
C ARG A 941 -9.35 21.67 -41.59
N VAL A 942 -10.55 22.25 -41.57
CA VAL A 942 -11.35 22.47 -42.78
C VAL A 942 -11.37 23.96 -43.03
N ALA A 943 -11.12 24.38 -44.26
CA ALA A 943 -11.12 25.79 -44.67
C ALA A 943 -11.98 26.01 -45.92
N LEU A 944 -12.51 27.22 -46.07
CA LEU A 944 -13.21 27.64 -47.28
C LEU A 944 -12.18 27.74 -48.43
N ASN A 945 -12.45 27.04 -49.53
CA ASN A 945 -11.69 27.21 -50.76
C ASN A 945 -12.23 28.43 -51.53
N ARG A 946 -11.33 29.26 -52.07
CA ARG A 946 -11.67 30.45 -52.86
C ARG A 946 -10.99 30.39 -54.22
N ASP A 947 -11.62 30.97 -55.24
CA ASP A 947 -11.01 31.22 -56.55
C ASP A 947 -10.17 32.51 -56.56
N GLU A 948 -9.57 32.82 -57.71
CA GLU A 948 -8.73 34.02 -57.92
C GLU A 948 -9.51 35.34 -57.75
N ALA A 949 -10.85 35.30 -57.85
CA ALA A 949 -11.75 36.43 -57.57
C ALA A 949 -12.22 36.47 -56.10
N GLY A 950 -11.73 35.58 -55.24
CA GLY A 950 -12.04 35.53 -53.80
C GLY A 950 -13.38 34.86 -53.44
N LYS A 951 -14.12 34.34 -54.42
CA LYS A 951 -15.44 33.71 -54.24
C LYS A 951 -15.28 32.27 -53.73
N VAL A 952 -16.14 31.85 -52.81
CA VAL A 952 -16.05 30.53 -52.17
C VAL A 952 -16.50 29.43 -53.15
N THR A 953 -15.58 28.53 -53.50
CA THR A 953 -15.83 27.43 -54.48
C THR A 953 -16.06 26.08 -53.82
N GLY A 954 -15.76 25.93 -52.52
CA GLY A 954 -15.98 24.68 -51.79
C GLY A 954 -15.24 24.62 -50.46
N LEU A 955 -14.98 23.40 -49.99
CA LEU A 955 -14.19 23.13 -48.78
C LEU A 955 -12.89 22.41 -49.15
N LYS A 956 -11.78 22.83 -48.53
CA LYS A 956 -10.49 22.14 -48.60
C LYS A 956 -10.03 21.68 -47.23
N PHE A 957 -9.22 20.63 -47.20
CA PHE A 957 -8.42 20.34 -46.01
C PHE A 957 -7.32 21.38 -45.90
N ASP A 958 -7.22 21.98 -44.73
CA ASP A 958 -6.11 22.81 -44.34
C ASP A 958 -5.25 22.01 -43.37
N PHE A 959 -4.00 21.78 -43.75
CA PHE A 959 -3.01 21.06 -42.95
C PHE A 959 -2.00 22.00 -42.28
N THR A 960 -2.15 23.32 -42.47
CA THR A 960 -1.33 24.33 -41.80
C THR A 960 -1.72 24.46 -40.32
N ASP A 961 -0.73 24.70 -39.48
CA ASP A 961 -0.88 24.94 -38.03
C ASP A 961 -1.74 23.89 -37.29
N LEU A 962 -1.68 22.62 -37.67
CA LEU A 962 -2.39 21.55 -36.96
C LEU A 962 -1.86 21.41 -35.54
N GLU A 963 -2.58 21.98 -34.57
CA GLU A 963 -2.20 21.94 -33.15
C GLU A 963 -1.87 20.50 -32.71
N PRO A 964 -0.59 20.22 -32.46
CA PRO A 964 -0.15 18.90 -32.10
C PRO A 964 -0.36 18.70 -30.60
N VAL A 965 -0.69 17.48 -30.16
CA VAL A 965 -0.93 17.21 -28.74
C VAL A 965 0.40 17.30 -27.99
N LYS A 966 0.66 18.46 -27.38
CA LYS A 966 1.88 18.72 -26.59
C LYS A 966 1.91 17.81 -25.36
N VAL A 967 2.97 17.04 -25.21
CA VAL A 967 3.29 16.33 -23.96
C VAL A 967 3.91 17.35 -23.03
N LYS A 968 3.16 17.75 -21.99
CA LYS A 968 3.64 18.74 -21.03
C LYS A 968 4.88 18.23 -20.27
N ASP A 969 5.67 19.16 -19.76
CA ASP A 969 6.78 18.92 -18.84
C ASP A 969 8.01 18.19 -19.45
N VAL A 970 8.09 18.06 -20.78
CA VAL A 970 9.24 17.46 -21.49
C VAL A 970 9.59 18.18 -22.79
N VAL A 971 10.88 18.18 -23.10
CA VAL A 971 11.48 18.80 -24.30
C VAL A 971 12.22 17.77 -25.13
N CYS A 972 12.49 18.10 -26.39
CA CYS A 972 13.21 17.25 -27.32
C CYS A 972 14.71 17.18 -26.99
N PRO A 973 15.29 15.98 -26.84
CA PRO A 973 16.71 15.82 -26.47
C PRO A 973 17.66 16.29 -27.57
N LEU A 974 17.22 16.38 -28.82
CA LEU A 974 18.05 16.81 -29.96
C LEU A 974 18.03 18.31 -30.26
N CYS A 975 17.02 19.07 -29.80
CA CYS A 975 16.88 20.49 -30.17
C CYS A 975 16.15 21.38 -29.16
N GLY A 976 15.75 20.86 -27.99
CA GLY A 976 14.97 21.61 -26.99
C GLY A 976 13.52 21.91 -27.36
N GLY A 977 13.09 21.65 -28.60
CA GLY A 977 11.71 21.88 -29.06
C GLY A 977 10.68 21.00 -28.36
N GLU A 978 9.41 21.40 -28.40
CA GLU A 978 8.32 20.67 -27.72
C GLU A 978 8.15 19.23 -28.22
N ILE A 979 7.72 18.32 -27.34
CA ILE A 979 7.34 16.96 -27.70
C ILE A 979 5.84 16.86 -27.93
N ILE A 980 5.47 16.17 -29.01
CA ILE A 980 4.09 16.03 -29.47
C ILE A 980 3.70 14.57 -29.68
N GLN A 981 2.45 14.24 -29.39
CA GLN A 981 1.88 12.93 -29.73
C GLN A 981 1.50 12.89 -31.21
N THR A 982 1.92 11.85 -31.90
CA THR A 982 1.61 11.59 -33.31
C THR A 982 0.81 10.28 -33.45
N PRO A 983 0.16 10.01 -34.60
CA PRO A 983 -0.50 8.71 -34.83
C PRO A 983 0.43 7.50 -34.62
N PHE A 984 1.74 7.69 -34.85
CA PHE A 984 2.77 6.64 -34.80
C PHE A 984 3.49 6.54 -33.46
N GLY A 985 3.27 7.48 -32.52
CA GLY A 985 3.96 7.51 -31.22
C GLY A 985 4.09 8.94 -30.70
N PHE A 986 5.32 9.38 -30.44
CA PHE A 986 5.67 10.73 -30.01
C PHE A 986 6.82 11.27 -30.88
N GLY A 987 6.95 12.57 -31.04
CA GLY A 987 8.04 13.19 -31.82
C GLY A 987 8.23 14.66 -31.50
N CYS A 988 9.26 15.28 -32.07
CA CYS A 988 9.51 16.71 -31.88
C CYS A 988 8.58 17.57 -32.77
N ALA A 989 8.09 18.68 -32.22
CA ALA A 989 7.35 19.70 -32.97
C ALA A 989 8.19 20.39 -34.06
N ASN A 990 9.52 20.45 -33.87
CA ASN A 990 10.48 21.03 -34.84
C ASN A 990 10.90 20.05 -35.94
N TYR A 991 10.20 18.93 -36.11
CA TYR A 991 10.43 17.99 -37.21
C TYR A 991 9.70 18.45 -38.48
N SER A 992 10.43 18.62 -39.58
CA SER A 992 9.87 18.90 -40.90
C SER A 992 10.43 17.92 -41.93
N LYS A 993 9.53 17.18 -42.59
CA LYS A 993 9.92 16.17 -43.58
C LYS A 993 10.66 16.78 -44.78
N ASP A 994 10.38 18.05 -45.09
CA ASP A 994 10.87 18.74 -46.28
C ASP A 994 12.13 19.58 -46.01
N ASN A 995 12.58 19.67 -44.74
CA ASN A 995 13.86 20.28 -44.36
C ASN A 995 14.83 19.22 -43.81
N PRO A 996 15.93 18.89 -44.53
CA PRO A 996 16.94 17.93 -44.10
C PRO A 996 17.63 18.24 -42.76
N GLU A 997 17.69 19.51 -42.37
CA GLU A 997 18.31 20.00 -41.11
C GLU A 997 17.33 20.03 -39.92
N SER A 998 16.05 19.72 -40.14
CA SER A 998 15.06 19.72 -39.06
C SER A 998 15.27 18.56 -38.06
N CYS A 999 14.71 18.70 -36.86
CA CYS A 999 14.94 17.76 -35.77
C CYS A 999 14.21 16.42 -35.98
N LYS A 1000 14.97 15.34 -36.19
CA LYS A 1000 14.44 14.00 -36.55
C LYS A 1000 13.99 13.12 -35.36
N PHE A 1001 13.84 13.71 -34.17
CA PHE A 1001 13.51 12.95 -32.96
C PHE A 1001 12.08 12.37 -32.97
N ALA A 1002 11.97 11.05 -32.82
CA ALA A 1002 10.70 10.34 -32.68
C ALA A 1002 10.81 9.04 -31.86
N ILE A 1003 9.77 8.74 -31.08
CA ILE A 1003 9.60 7.51 -30.30
C ILE A 1003 8.34 6.79 -30.79
N GLY A 1004 8.53 5.66 -31.47
CA GLY A 1004 7.44 4.84 -32.02
C GLY A 1004 7.02 3.67 -31.11
N THR A 1005 6.38 2.66 -31.71
CA THR A 1005 6.22 1.33 -31.11
C THR A 1005 7.57 0.61 -31.08
N ILE A 1006 7.95 0.05 -29.94
CA ILE A 1006 9.23 -0.66 -29.74
C ILE A 1006 8.94 -2.12 -29.44
N ALA A 1007 9.46 -3.03 -30.28
CA ALA A 1007 9.28 -4.49 -30.17
C ALA A 1007 7.84 -4.94 -29.80
N GLY A 1008 6.84 -4.43 -30.54
CA GLY A 1008 5.41 -4.73 -30.32
C GLY A 1008 4.72 -3.92 -29.23
N VAL A 1009 5.45 -3.23 -28.35
CA VAL A 1009 4.88 -2.43 -27.26
C VAL A 1009 4.77 -0.97 -27.67
N LYS A 1010 3.57 -0.39 -27.57
CA LYS A 1010 3.35 1.06 -27.71
C LYS A 1010 3.50 1.73 -26.34
N LEU A 1011 4.51 2.59 -26.20
CA LEU A 1011 4.80 3.28 -24.95
C LEU A 1011 3.66 4.23 -24.54
N LYS A 1012 3.40 4.29 -23.23
CA LYS A 1012 2.47 5.25 -22.61
C LYS A 1012 3.18 6.59 -22.41
N GLU A 1013 2.40 7.67 -22.34
CA GLU A 1013 2.92 9.02 -22.10
C GLU A 1013 3.82 9.10 -20.86
N ALA A 1014 3.42 8.46 -19.75
CA ALA A 1014 4.24 8.41 -18.53
C ALA A 1014 5.63 7.76 -18.73
N GLN A 1015 5.72 6.71 -19.55
CA GLN A 1015 6.99 6.03 -19.86
C GLN A 1015 7.87 6.88 -20.78
N VAL A 1016 7.25 7.66 -21.68
CA VAL A 1016 7.96 8.63 -22.53
C VAL A 1016 8.44 9.83 -21.72
N LYS A 1017 7.63 10.35 -20.78
CA LYS A 1017 8.09 11.37 -19.83
C LYS A 1017 9.25 10.87 -18.99
N GLU A 1018 9.18 9.64 -18.48
CA GLU A 1018 10.27 9.03 -17.72
C GLU A 1018 11.56 8.93 -18.55
N LEU A 1019 11.48 8.36 -19.74
CA LEU A 1019 12.61 8.20 -20.66
C LEU A 1019 13.28 9.53 -21.02
N LEU A 1020 12.50 10.59 -21.21
CA LEU A 1020 12.99 11.92 -21.55
C LEU A 1020 13.55 12.71 -20.36
N LEU A 1021 12.99 12.53 -19.16
CA LEU A 1021 13.43 13.23 -17.94
C LEU A 1021 14.60 12.54 -17.23
N ARG A 1022 14.65 11.20 -17.27
CA ARG A 1022 15.64 10.38 -16.56
C ARG A 1022 16.68 9.73 -17.48
N GLY A 1023 16.54 9.85 -18.80
CA GLY A 1023 17.36 9.16 -19.80
C GLY A 1023 17.11 7.64 -19.89
N LYS A 1024 16.29 7.07 -19.00
CA LYS A 1024 15.94 5.64 -18.95
C LYS A 1024 14.58 5.42 -18.30
N THR A 1025 13.95 4.28 -18.60
CA THR A 1025 12.72 3.82 -17.95
C THR A 1025 12.98 2.74 -16.90
N GLU A 1026 12.02 2.50 -16.03
CA GLU A 1026 11.91 1.22 -15.32
C GLU A 1026 11.68 0.04 -16.30
N VAL A 1027 11.67 -1.20 -15.79
CA VAL A 1027 11.45 -2.41 -16.59
C VAL A 1027 10.04 -2.43 -17.17
N ILE A 1028 9.95 -2.30 -18.50
CA ILE A 1028 8.70 -2.38 -19.25
C ILE A 1028 8.46 -3.84 -19.66
N LYS A 1029 7.23 -4.31 -19.44
CA LYS A 1029 6.86 -5.71 -19.64
C LYS A 1029 6.29 -6.01 -21.03
N GLY A 1030 6.56 -7.22 -21.51
CA GLY A 1030 5.89 -7.81 -22.66
C GLY A 1030 6.35 -7.34 -24.04
N PHE A 1031 7.63 -6.98 -24.19
CA PHE A 1031 8.23 -6.83 -25.52
C PHE A 1031 8.28 -8.17 -26.25
N ILE A 1032 8.14 -8.15 -27.57
CA ILE A 1032 8.12 -9.34 -28.42
C ILE A 1032 9.44 -9.40 -29.20
N ALA A 1033 10.24 -10.42 -28.93
CA ALA A 1033 11.47 -10.67 -29.66
C ALA A 1033 11.19 -11.06 -31.12
N LYS A 1034 12.19 -10.98 -32.00
CA LYS A 1034 12.06 -11.46 -33.40
C LYS A 1034 11.67 -12.94 -33.52
N THR A 1035 11.87 -13.73 -32.45
CA THR A 1035 11.47 -15.13 -32.31
C THR A 1035 10.03 -15.34 -31.85
N GLY A 1036 9.27 -14.26 -31.57
CA GLY A 1036 7.92 -14.32 -31.02
C GLY A 1036 7.83 -14.49 -29.49
N MET A 1037 8.95 -14.74 -28.81
CA MET A 1037 8.99 -14.86 -27.34
C MET A 1037 8.84 -13.48 -26.66
N MET A 1038 8.10 -13.46 -25.54
CA MET A 1038 7.93 -12.26 -24.72
C MET A 1038 9.11 -12.07 -23.76
N PHE A 1039 9.55 -10.83 -23.57
CA PHE A 1039 10.58 -10.46 -22.60
C PHE A 1039 10.27 -9.09 -21.96
N ASP A 1040 10.87 -8.85 -20.79
CA ASP A 1040 10.74 -7.60 -20.04
C ASP A 1040 12.11 -6.89 -20.06
N ALA A 1041 12.14 -5.57 -20.27
CA ALA A 1041 13.38 -4.79 -20.35
C ALA A 1041 13.18 -3.30 -20.00
N PRO A 1042 14.17 -2.61 -19.42
CA PRO A 1042 14.20 -1.16 -19.41
C PRO A 1042 14.63 -0.60 -20.77
N LEU A 1043 14.29 0.65 -21.05
CA LEU A 1043 14.74 1.40 -22.23
C LEU A 1043 15.67 2.53 -21.78
N LYS A 1044 16.68 2.86 -22.61
CA LYS A 1044 17.50 4.07 -22.46
C LYS A 1044 17.47 4.93 -23.72
N LEU A 1045 17.72 6.20 -23.51
CA LEU A 1045 17.88 7.22 -24.53
C LEU A 1045 19.38 7.42 -24.78
N THR A 1046 19.85 7.22 -26.01
CA THR A 1046 21.25 7.49 -26.38
C THR A 1046 21.50 9.00 -26.56
N PRO A 1047 22.76 9.48 -26.51
CA PRO A 1047 23.09 10.88 -26.77
C PRO A 1047 22.59 11.38 -28.14
N GLU A 1048 22.47 10.48 -29.12
CA GLU A 1048 21.95 10.75 -30.48
C GLU A 1048 20.41 10.69 -30.54
N GLY A 1049 19.73 10.66 -29.39
CA GLY A 1049 18.27 10.67 -29.29
C GLY A 1049 17.61 9.37 -29.75
N GLN A 1050 18.32 8.24 -29.80
CA GLN A 1050 17.72 6.95 -30.13
C GLN A 1050 17.22 6.24 -28.88
N VAL A 1051 16.09 5.54 -28.98
CA VAL A 1051 15.59 4.69 -27.89
C VAL A 1051 16.09 3.26 -28.11
N THR A 1052 16.89 2.77 -27.18
CA THR A 1052 17.46 1.41 -27.20
C THR A 1052 17.05 0.65 -25.94
N PHE A 1053 17.12 -0.67 -25.98
CA PHE A 1053 16.97 -1.47 -24.77
C PHE A 1053 18.18 -1.27 -23.86
N ASP A 1054 17.95 -0.93 -22.59
CA ASP A 1054 19.01 -0.83 -21.60
C ASP A 1054 19.32 -2.21 -20.99
N PHE A 1055 19.70 -3.14 -21.87
CA PHE A 1055 20.40 -4.34 -21.42
C PHE A 1055 21.80 -3.93 -20.95
N PRO A 1056 22.34 -4.56 -19.89
CA PRO A 1056 23.77 -4.52 -19.62
C PRO A 1056 24.54 -4.85 -20.89
N GLU A 1057 25.55 -4.05 -21.23
CA GLU A 1057 26.30 -4.26 -22.47
C GLU A 1057 26.89 -5.67 -22.49
N LYS A 1058 26.53 -6.47 -23.49
CA LYS A 1058 27.22 -7.73 -23.73
C LYS A 1058 28.65 -7.39 -24.14
N PRO A 1059 29.68 -7.95 -23.49
CA PRO A 1059 31.05 -7.73 -23.92
C PRO A 1059 31.18 -8.12 -25.40
N LYS A 1060 31.81 -7.25 -26.20
CA LYS A 1060 32.11 -7.57 -27.60
C LYS A 1060 32.95 -8.85 -27.64
N PRO A 1061 32.72 -9.75 -28.60
CA PRO A 1061 33.56 -10.93 -28.73
C PRO A 1061 35.03 -10.55 -28.86
N VAL A 1062 35.87 -11.09 -27.98
CA VAL A 1062 37.31 -10.80 -27.95
C VAL A 1062 37.99 -11.72 -28.95
N ASP A 1063 38.93 -11.19 -29.75
CA ASP A 1063 39.74 -12.02 -30.64
C ASP A 1063 40.62 -12.97 -29.82
N THR A 1064 40.69 -14.25 -30.22
CA THR A 1064 41.40 -15.30 -29.46
C THR A 1064 42.50 -15.96 -30.29
N THR A 1065 43.42 -16.64 -29.60
CA THR A 1065 44.47 -17.43 -30.25
C THR A 1065 44.01 -18.84 -30.64
N LEU A 1066 42.82 -19.23 -30.21
CA LEU A 1066 42.17 -20.52 -30.47
C LEU A 1066 41.81 -20.68 -31.95
N LYS A 1067 42.29 -21.76 -32.59
CA LYS A 1067 41.99 -22.10 -33.98
C LYS A 1067 40.73 -22.97 -34.08
N CYS A 1068 39.89 -22.68 -35.06
CA CYS A 1068 38.69 -23.45 -35.33
C CYS A 1068 39.01 -24.84 -35.91
N PRO A 1069 38.51 -25.95 -35.32
CA PRO A 1069 38.79 -27.30 -35.79
C PRO A 1069 38.18 -27.61 -37.18
N LYS A 1070 37.26 -26.77 -37.69
CA LYS A 1070 36.65 -26.94 -39.01
C LYS A 1070 37.34 -26.21 -40.17
N CYS A 1071 38.01 -25.09 -39.91
CA CYS A 1071 38.56 -24.24 -40.97
C CYS A 1071 39.93 -23.62 -40.66
N GLY A 1072 40.51 -23.86 -39.48
CA GLY A 1072 41.82 -23.36 -39.07
C GLY A 1072 41.91 -21.86 -38.77
N GLN A 1073 40.86 -21.07 -39.02
CA GLN A 1073 40.82 -19.64 -38.68
C GLN A 1073 40.70 -19.42 -37.17
N TYR A 1074 41.17 -18.25 -36.71
CA TYR A 1074 41.05 -17.83 -35.31
C TYR A 1074 39.59 -17.58 -34.93
N MET A 1075 39.23 -18.04 -33.73
CA MET A 1075 37.90 -17.87 -33.15
C MET A 1075 37.79 -16.56 -32.36
N LYS A 1076 36.55 -16.14 -32.05
CA LYS A 1076 36.26 -15.01 -31.18
C LYS A 1076 35.46 -15.47 -29.97
N LYS A 1077 35.83 -15.03 -28.76
CA LYS A 1077 35.20 -15.40 -27.50
C LYS A 1077 34.06 -14.45 -27.18
N SER A 1078 32.83 -14.88 -27.42
CA SER A 1078 31.61 -14.20 -27.00
C SER A 1078 31.32 -14.45 -25.51
N GLN A 1079 30.22 -13.85 -25.00
CA GLN A 1079 29.77 -14.04 -23.63
C GLN A 1079 29.60 -15.52 -23.23
N TRP A 1080 29.33 -16.42 -24.18
CA TRP A 1080 28.98 -17.82 -23.89
C TRP A 1080 29.75 -18.86 -24.72
N TYR A 1081 30.37 -18.46 -25.83
CA TYR A 1081 30.95 -19.38 -26.80
C TYR A 1081 32.28 -18.86 -27.35
N TYR A 1082 33.17 -19.76 -27.75
CA TYR A 1082 34.09 -19.47 -28.85
C TYR A 1082 33.33 -19.67 -30.16
N GLU A 1083 33.38 -18.67 -31.06
CA GLU A 1083 32.63 -18.64 -32.32
C GLU A 1083 33.57 -18.37 -33.49
N CYS A 1084 33.37 -19.07 -34.62
CA CYS A 1084 34.15 -18.90 -35.84
C CYS A 1084 33.27 -18.48 -37.02
N GLU A 1085 33.81 -17.70 -37.95
CA GLU A 1085 33.08 -17.20 -39.13
C GLU A 1085 32.58 -18.33 -40.07
N CYS A 1086 33.16 -19.53 -40.02
CA CYS A 1086 32.66 -20.72 -40.72
C CYS A 1086 31.40 -21.35 -40.08
N GLY A 1087 30.80 -20.73 -39.06
CA GLY A 1087 29.61 -21.20 -38.35
C GLY A 1087 29.86 -22.24 -37.25
N PHE A 1088 31.11 -22.62 -36.99
CA PHE A 1088 31.47 -23.46 -35.85
C PHE A 1088 31.42 -22.65 -34.54
N LYS A 1089 30.84 -23.23 -33.49
CA LYS A 1089 30.78 -22.63 -32.16
C LYS A 1089 30.81 -23.69 -31.07
N VAL A 1090 31.45 -23.39 -29.95
CA VAL A 1090 31.51 -24.28 -28.77
C VAL A 1090 31.47 -23.45 -27.50
N ALA A 1091 30.89 -23.98 -26.42
CA ALA A 1091 30.82 -23.26 -25.15
C ALA A 1091 32.21 -23.14 -24.54
N HIS A 1092 32.58 -21.94 -24.08
CA HIS A 1092 33.84 -21.74 -23.34
C HIS A 1092 33.73 -22.15 -21.86
N THR A 1093 32.51 -22.27 -21.34
CA THR A 1093 32.22 -22.75 -19.98
C THR A 1093 31.48 -24.08 -20.04
N VAL A 1094 31.99 -25.10 -19.37
CA VAL A 1094 31.38 -26.43 -19.23
C VAL A 1094 31.09 -26.67 -17.75
N ALA A 1095 29.83 -26.98 -17.40
CA ALA A 1095 29.41 -27.26 -16.02
C ALA A 1095 29.96 -26.28 -14.94
N LYS A 1096 29.88 -24.97 -15.23
CA LYS A 1096 30.39 -23.85 -14.41
C LYS A 1096 31.92 -23.67 -14.33
N VAL A 1097 32.71 -24.47 -15.03
CA VAL A 1097 34.16 -24.26 -15.19
C VAL A 1097 34.43 -23.62 -16.54
N GLU A 1098 35.14 -22.49 -16.55
CA GLU A 1098 35.61 -21.83 -17.77
C GLU A 1098 36.91 -22.50 -18.26
N LEU A 1099 36.96 -22.84 -19.55
CA LEU A 1099 38.09 -23.55 -20.16
C LEU A 1099 39.05 -22.55 -20.81
N GLU A 1100 40.32 -22.63 -20.40
CA GLU A 1100 41.41 -21.83 -20.96
C GLU A 1100 41.63 -22.12 -22.46
N GLU A 1101 42.10 -21.13 -23.22
CA GLU A 1101 42.35 -21.29 -24.66
C GLU A 1101 43.33 -22.43 -24.97
N ALA A 1102 44.33 -22.66 -24.11
CA ALA A 1102 45.29 -23.76 -24.26
C ALA A 1102 44.61 -25.14 -24.14
N ILE A 1103 43.69 -25.29 -23.18
CA ILE A 1103 42.91 -26.52 -22.96
C ILE A 1103 41.95 -26.76 -24.13
N MET A 1104 41.32 -25.69 -24.63
CA MET A 1104 40.44 -25.77 -25.80
C MET A 1104 41.21 -26.12 -27.08
N GLN A 1105 42.42 -25.57 -27.26
CA GLN A 1105 43.29 -25.88 -28.39
C GLN A 1105 43.78 -27.33 -28.33
N GLU A 1106 44.23 -27.81 -27.16
CA GLU A 1106 44.58 -29.22 -26.92
C GLU A 1106 43.39 -30.13 -27.27
N LEU A 1107 42.20 -29.81 -26.76
CA LEU A 1107 40.97 -30.59 -26.97
C LEU A 1107 40.54 -30.65 -28.44
N PHE A 1108 40.80 -29.60 -29.23
CA PHE A 1108 40.57 -29.60 -30.69
C PHE A 1108 41.63 -30.36 -31.49
N GLU A 1109 42.91 -30.32 -31.07
CA GLU A 1109 44.01 -30.96 -31.80
C GLU A 1109 44.13 -32.45 -31.51
N THR A 1110 43.83 -32.86 -30.27
CA THR A 1110 44.01 -34.24 -29.78
C THR A 1110 42.70 -35.00 -29.59
N GLY A 1111 41.56 -34.30 -29.63
CA GLY A 1111 40.24 -34.85 -29.33
C GLY A 1111 39.95 -35.07 -27.84
N LYS A 1112 40.93 -34.93 -26.93
CA LYS A 1112 40.75 -35.15 -25.49
C LYS A 1112 41.82 -34.47 -24.62
N THR A 1113 41.47 -34.02 -23.42
CA THR A 1113 42.46 -33.42 -22.51
C THR A 1113 43.34 -34.50 -21.86
N LYS A 1114 44.64 -34.25 -21.76
CA LYS A 1114 45.59 -35.15 -21.07
C LYS A 1114 45.50 -35.06 -19.56
N LYS A 1115 45.09 -33.91 -19.02
CA LYS A 1115 44.92 -33.68 -17.59
C LYS A 1115 43.43 -33.59 -17.24
N LYS A 1116 43.11 -33.95 -16.00
CA LYS A 1116 41.80 -33.69 -15.40
C LYS A 1116 41.65 -32.19 -15.16
N ILE A 1117 40.49 -31.66 -15.55
CA ILE A 1117 40.06 -30.32 -15.22
C ILE A 1117 39.22 -30.40 -13.95
N THR A 1118 39.48 -29.50 -13.01
CA THR A 1118 38.89 -29.53 -11.68
C THR A 1118 37.69 -28.57 -11.55
N GLY A 1119 36.77 -28.88 -10.65
CA GLY A 1119 35.71 -27.95 -10.24
C GLY A 1119 34.38 -28.03 -10.99
N PHE A 1120 34.14 -29.03 -11.85
CA PHE A 1120 32.88 -29.14 -12.58
C PHE A 1120 31.70 -29.36 -11.64
N THR A 1121 30.64 -28.57 -11.78
CA THR A 1121 29.44 -28.66 -10.94
C THR A 1121 28.33 -29.42 -11.66
N SER A 1122 27.95 -30.57 -11.13
CA SER A 1122 26.82 -31.37 -11.60
C SER A 1122 25.47 -30.64 -11.45
N LYS A 1123 24.42 -31.12 -12.14
CA LYS A 1123 23.05 -30.58 -11.99
C LYS A 1123 22.48 -30.69 -10.56
N ALA A 1124 23.03 -31.59 -9.74
CA ALA A 1124 22.67 -31.76 -8.33
C ALA A 1124 23.47 -30.84 -7.39
N GLY A 1125 24.43 -30.05 -7.89
CA GLY A 1125 25.26 -29.14 -7.10
C GLY A 1125 26.62 -29.69 -6.66
N ASN A 1126 26.85 -31.00 -6.76
CA ASN A 1126 28.13 -31.64 -6.40
C ASN A 1126 29.25 -31.25 -7.37
N VAL A 1127 30.44 -31.04 -6.83
CA VAL A 1127 31.68 -30.74 -7.57
C VAL A 1127 32.43 -32.03 -7.92
N PHE A 1128 33.01 -32.13 -9.12
CA PHE A 1128 33.81 -33.27 -9.57
C PHE A 1128 34.89 -32.86 -10.59
N ASP A 1129 35.92 -33.70 -10.73
CA ASP A 1129 37.08 -33.47 -11.59
C ASP A 1129 37.22 -34.59 -12.62
N THR A 1130 37.44 -34.26 -13.90
CA THR A 1130 37.51 -35.26 -14.98
C THR A 1130 38.21 -34.70 -16.22
N CYS A 1131 38.60 -35.58 -17.15
CA CYS A 1131 39.06 -35.18 -18.47
C CYS A 1131 37.86 -34.82 -19.37
N LEU A 1132 38.12 -34.11 -20.47
CA LEU A 1132 37.13 -33.81 -21.49
C LEU A 1132 37.50 -34.48 -22.81
N LYS A 1133 36.51 -34.85 -23.60
CA LYS A 1133 36.66 -35.29 -25.00
C LYS A 1133 35.77 -34.50 -25.94
N PHE A 1134 36.19 -34.38 -27.20
CA PHE A 1134 35.53 -33.61 -28.24
C PHE A 1134 35.19 -34.50 -29.43
N GLU A 1135 33.90 -34.77 -29.58
CA GLU A 1135 33.30 -35.66 -30.58
C GLU A 1135 32.02 -35.00 -31.12
N ASP A 1136 31.67 -35.20 -32.39
CA ASP A 1136 30.46 -34.64 -33.03
C ASP A 1136 30.23 -33.14 -32.79
N ASP A 1137 31.29 -32.33 -32.92
CA ASP A 1137 31.32 -30.88 -32.63
C ASP A 1137 30.97 -30.50 -31.17
N ARG A 1138 31.07 -31.43 -30.22
CA ARG A 1138 30.64 -31.24 -28.83
C ARG A 1138 31.69 -31.69 -27.83
N ILE A 1139 31.80 -30.91 -26.76
CA ILE A 1139 32.57 -31.28 -25.57
C ILE A 1139 31.70 -32.17 -24.68
N SER A 1140 32.27 -33.29 -24.22
CA SER A 1140 31.66 -34.20 -23.25
C SER A 1140 32.67 -34.63 -22.19
N PHE A 1141 32.19 -35.13 -21.06
CA PHE A 1141 33.03 -35.64 -19.98
C PHE A 1141 33.61 -37.01 -20.35
N ASP A 1142 34.91 -37.17 -20.14
CA ASP A 1142 35.69 -38.37 -20.43
C ASP A 1142 36.11 -39.02 -19.11
N PHE A 1143 35.17 -39.73 -18.49
CA PHE A 1143 35.38 -40.40 -17.19
C PHE A 1143 36.27 -41.64 -17.30
N ASP A 1144 36.42 -42.21 -18.50
CA ASP A 1144 37.24 -43.39 -18.76
C ASP A 1144 38.74 -43.04 -18.95
N ASN A 1145 39.06 -41.76 -19.14
CA ASN A 1145 40.41 -41.25 -19.24
C ASN A 1145 40.98 -40.87 -17.85
N PRO A 1146 41.98 -41.60 -17.33
CA PRO A 1146 42.49 -41.40 -15.98
C PRO A 1146 43.30 -40.11 -15.79
N GLY A 1147 43.77 -39.50 -16.88
CA GLY A 1147 44.65 -38.32 -16.89
C GLY A 1147 46.12 -38.63 -16.58
N GLU A 1148 47.03 -37.77 -17.04
CA GLU A 1148 48.47 -37.84 -16.76
C GLU A 1148 48.81 -37.24 -15.39
N ASN A 1149 49.33 -38.07 -14.48
CA ASN A 1149 49.92 -37.63 -13.22
C ASN A 1149 51.32 -37.05 -13.46
N VAL A 1150 51.53 -35.76 -13.17
CA VAL A 1150 52.88 -35.18 -13.15
C VAL A 1150 53.49 -35.40 -11.76
N VAL A 1151 54.52 -36.25 -11.71
CA VAL A 1151 55.34 -36.47 -10.51
C VAL A 1151 56.20 -35.23 -10.26
N LEU A 1152 56.21 -34.73 -9.03
CA LEU A 1152 57.17 -33.73 -8.57
C LEU A 1152 58.46 -34.43 -8.10
N GLU A 1153 59.50 -34.43 -8.94
CA GLU A 1153 60.86 -34.81 -8.52
C GLU A 1153 61.70 -33.58 -8.18
N ASN A 1154 62.56 -33.75 -7.17
CA ASN A 1154 63.36 -32.69 -6.57
C ASN A 1154 64.65 -32.39 -7.35
N ALA A 1155 65.05 -31.11 -7.41
CA ALA A 1155 66.43 -30.71 -7.65
C ALA A 1155 66.85 -29.57 -6.69
N LYS A 1156 68.13 -29.58 -6.29
CA LYS A 1156 68.72 -28.84 -5.15
C LYS A 1156 69.39 -27.50 -5.56
N PRO A 1157 69.79 -26.64 -4.60
CA PRO A 1157 70.30 -25.28 -4.87
C PRO A 1157 71.84 -25.17 -5.00
N ALA A 1158 72.30 -24.20 -5.81
CA ALA A 1158 73.65 -23.57 -5.85
C ALA A 1158 73.56 -22.34 -6.81
N GLU A 1159 73.76 -21.10 -6.36
CA GLU A 1159 75.03 -20.33 -6.23
C GLU A 1159 75.55 -19.61 -7.52
N SER A 1160 75.61 -18.27 -7.40
CA SER A 1160 76.52 -17.28 -8.03
C SER A 1160 76.99 -17.38 -9.49
N ALA A 1161 76.70 -16.33 -10.28
CA ALA A 1161 77.68 -15.67 -11.16
C ALA A 1161 77.30 -14.20 -11.50
N GLN A 1162 78.32 -13.37 -11.68
CA GLN A 1162 78.38 -11.93 -11.99
C GLN A 1162 77.38 -11.44 -13.08
N ASN A 1163 76.73 -10.26 -13.02
CA ASN A 1163 77.15 -8.86 -12.81
C ASN A 1163 77.77 -8.18 -14.06
N GLN A 1164 77.51 -6.87 -14.22
CA GLN A 1164 77.86 -5.97 -15.34
C GLN A 1164 77.04 -6.16 -16.65
N GLU A 1165 76.71 -5.11 -17.43
CA GLU A 1165 77.28 -3.75 -17.43
C GLU A 1165 76.26 -2.64 -17.81
N LYS A 1166 76.40 -1.46 -17.20
CA LYS A 1166 75.71 -0.21 -17.57
C LYS A 1166 76.76 0.78 -18.08
N GLN A 1167 76.53 1.31 -19.28
CA GLN A 1167 77.01 2.58 -19.83
C GLN A 1167 78.24 3.26 -19.18
N THR A 1168 79.34 3.28 -19.95
CA THR A 1168 80.19 4.47 -20.17
C THR A 1168 79.35 5.69 -20.58
N MET A 1169 79.65 6.99 -20.38
CA MET A 1169 80.60 7.86 -19.64
C MET A 1169 79.98 9.30 -19.69
N PHE A 1170 80.33 10.36 -18.94
CA PHE A 1170 81.39 10.65 -17.94
C PHE A 1170 80.97 11.85 -17.03
N GLU A 1171 81.81 12.14 -16.01
CA GLU A 1171 82.09 13.44 -15.35
C GLU A 1171 81.03 14.57 -15.25
N ALA A 1172 80.49 14.76 -14.04
CA ALA A 1172 80.64 15.98 -13.21
C ALA A 1172 80.18 15.71 -11.76
#